data_AF-A0A0W0RMK8-F1
#
_entry.id   AF-A0A0W0RMK8-F1
#
_cell.length_a   1.000
_cell.length_b   1.000
_cell.length_c   1.000
_cell.angle_alpha   90.00
_cell.angle_beta   90.00
_cell.angle_gamma   90.00
#
_symmetry.space_group_name_H-M   'P 1'
#
loop_
_entity.id
_entity.type
_entity.pdbx_description
1 polymer ?
#
loop_
_entity_poly.entity_id
_entity_poly.type
_entity_poly.pdbx_seq_one_letter_code
_entity_poly.pdbx_strand_id
1 'polypeptide(L)'
;MQTKKGHQNSINDILNEPIAIIGMNCQFPGINSDVEDVDAFYEMLLKEQTSIKEVPENRWDINQYYDADRQKENKIVSRKGGFLNDPQLFDAAFFKITPTEAKQMDPQQRLFLEVSIRALNHANIPLDSLKNSNTGVYCGISTHDYSQLNYKDHITFNAYTYIGSADSAAPGRLCHFLNLKGPCMTVDTACSSSLSALYLATMALRNQQCDMAIVGGVHLSLCPEIFIGVTKANMLSALGQCSSFDATADGYARSEGCAVVVVKRLRDALKDQNKILAVIKSIVMNQDGGGGMGMAAPNIEAQIAMHQAVLAQAHVAASDIDYIETHGTGTILGDEVEFNAIQHIHQGHHSKDSPLIIGAVKSNLGHTISASGIASLIKVIASLNNERIPANLHYTTPSPSIDPESIPALLPVQAIPFVKCPNKKRYAQVSNFGFTGTNVSAVIEEPPELALTPFSAPHDEPQCFVLSAHSEYSLKHMLASHLRYLKESSASLHDVCSTLINCRDHYKFRCAIIAQNKEELIQKIEAKAYELNKVALKKDIIIIEHEAQQIYTHFLAGANIRFAKNTESYNPVDLPLYFFDRKTYWHDKEDKSISVDAPVPQDWGFQLQWQSQPVGKDHRKISGKPWLLIGAKHLASGFIEQGLPIVLDDDSPALDTLDGIIFAANFGSIPPKDIEAHIDWQKNTLKKLLSLLKELQHKAIELQLIVLTTNAIAELADDTLNLDSSALLGFCKTLVLELPQYQTILIDLDKHDEDYYPGQVVNEIYYNHGQSYEHVVAYRNGQRWVSRLKRATLPDKKQSLCSEGRYLITGGCGGLGLVTAQALLSAGAKELILVSRHVDKPELKARIKILQSYYPNQIIRIVGLDITDKEKLCNLLLENNEDGLLKGIIHAAGASMNAPLLEHQDEDIDSLFSAKVKGGWYLHELSQHCSLDFFIVYSSVSSVFGSNKESVYSATNSFLDALIAERRRLGLVGTAIQWGPWAEVGMAEKRARDPSLKQAFIHNEQGRALIHRLINSPLTHITIISPEYLKFMLDFVPKPLPLFYQDLDNELNGVEHKGNENISPWLNDYIKIAGDKKSIACKNMVSALCKKILELPETEELEEHEGFFELGFDSLMVTEIATRLKEKLKPFLNVTATIGFDYPSISKLAQYVESELQKSLLQAQVLQSLPEDADDSIAIISMSCSLPGAPDVAAFETLLEQGLSGVKEIPLERWDNKKYYDPNPDAPGKSY
;
A
#
# COMPACT_ATOMS: atom_id res chain seq x y z
N MET A 1 -28.35 -59.42 15.08
CA MET A 1 -29.32 -58.28 15.13
C MET A 1 -29.04 -57.28 16.25
N GLN A 2 -28.70 -57.70 17.49
CA GLN A 2 -28.41 -56.74 18.58
C GLN A 2 -27.21 -55.80 18.30
N THR A 3 -26.15 -56.27 17.65
CA THR A 3 -24.97 -55.45 17.30
C THR A 3 -25.27 -54.30 16.34
N LYS A 4 -26.12 -54.50 15.30
CA LYS A 4 -26.56 -53.41 14.41
C LYS A 4 -27.38 -52.33 15.14
N LYS A 5 -28.24 -52.73 16.09
CA LYS A 5 -29.00 -51.77 16.92
C LYS A 5 -28.10 -50.95 17.85
N GLY A 6 -27.07 -51.57 18.44
CA GLY A 6 -26.10 -50.85 19.27
C GLY A 6 -25.35 -49.75 18.48
N HIS A 7 -24.92 -50.07 17.25
CA HIS A 7 -24.20 -49.13 16.39
C HIS A 7 -25.10 -48.01 15.83
N GLN A 8 -26.36 -48.32 15.46
CA GLN A 8 -27.32 -47.30 15.03
C GLN A 8 -27.70 -46.34 16.16
N ASN A 9 -27.83 -46.83 17.40
CA ASN A 9 -28.08 -45.95 18.54
C ASN A 9 -26.89 -45.00 18.78
N SER A 10 -25.65 -45.50 18.80
CA SER A 10 -24.47 -44.63 19.01
C SER A 10 -24.26 -43.59 17.91
N ILE A 11 -24.64 -43.89 16.66
CA ILE A 11 -24.56 -42.92 15.55
C ILE A 11 -25.64 -41.84 15.70
N ASN A 12 -26.87 -42.20 16.06
CA ASN A 12 -27.94 -41.23 16.32
C ASN A 12 -27.63 -40.33 17.53
N ASP A 13 -27.01 -40.88 18.59
CA ASP A 13 -26.59 -40.12 19.78
C ASP A 13 -25.48 -39.09 19.46
N ILE A 14 -24.68 -39.32 18.41
CA ILE A 14 -23.67 -38.37 17.90
C ILE A 14 -24.33 -37.32 16.99
N LEU A 15 -25.14 -37.75 16.02
CA LEU A 15 -25.79 -36.85 15.04
C LEU A 15 -26.79 -35.88 15.67
N ASN A 16 -27.38 -36.23 16.82
CA ASN A 16 -28.31 -35.39 17.57
C ASN A 16 -27.70 -34.80 18.86
N GLU A 17 -26.37 -34.80 19.01
CA GLU A 17 -25.75 -34.26 20.22
C GLU A 17 -26.11 -32.77 20.43
N PRO A 18 -26.62 -32.38 21.60
CA PRO A 18 -26.91 -30.98 21.92
C PRO A 18 -25.64 -30.14 22.02
N ILE A 19 -25.72 -28.90 21.52
CA ILE A 19 -24.61 -27.94 21.51
C ILE A 19 -24.89 -26.85 22.54
N ALA A 20 -23.97 -26.63 23.48
CA ALA A 20 -24.01 -25.52 24.42
C ALA A 20 -23.48 -24.24 23.77
N ILE A 21 -24.22 -23.14 23.94
CA ILE A 21 -23.71 -21.79 23.68
C ILE A 21 -23.11 -21.28 24.99
N ILE A 22 -21.81 -21.01 24.99
CA ILE A 22 -21.02 -20.71 26.19
C ILE A 22 -20.56 -19.25 26.29
N GLY A 23 -20.56 -18.53 25.17
CA GLY A 23 -20.27 -17.10 25.10
C GLY A 23 -21.00 -16.46 23.95
N MET A 24 -21.21 -15.14 24.02
CA MET A 24 -21.77 -14.35 22.94
C MET A 24 -21.35 -12.88 23.07
N ASN A 25 -21.27 -12.18 21.95
CA ASN A 25 -21.24 -10.72 21.93
C ASN A 25 -21.86 -10.18 20.64
N CYS A 26 -22.29 -8.92 20.65
CA CYS A 26 -22.71 -8.21 19.45
C CYS A 26 -22.18 -6.77 19.44
N GLN A 27 -22.10 -6.20 18.24
CA GLN A 27 -21.99 -4.76 18.04
C GLN A 27 -23.01 -4.32 17.00
N PHE A 28 -23.90 -3.41 17.38
CA PHE A 28 -25.06 -2.99 16.60
C PHE A 28 -25.23 -1.47 16.62
N PRO A 29 -25.87 -0.87 15.59
CA PRO A 29 -26.31 0.51 15.64
C PRO A 29 -27.16 0.75 16.89
N GLY A 30 -26.91 1.85 17.59
CA GLY A 30 -27.74 2.37 18.67
C GLY A 30 -28.26 3.78 18.39
N ILE A 31 -29.01 4.35 19.34
CA ILE A 31 -29.63 5.68 19.18
C ILE A 31 -28.59 6.80 19.22
N ASN A 32 -27.81 6.89 20.31
CA ASN A 32 -26.84 7.96 20.54
C ASN A 32 -25.40 7.50 20.30
N SER A 33 -25.11 6.27 20.68
CA SER A 33 -23.85 5.56 20.47
C SER A 33 -24.16 4.16 19.97
N ASP A 34 -23.19 3.51 19.35
CA ASP A 34 -23.32 2.09 19.00
C ASP A 34 -23.43 1.23 20.27
N VAL A 35 -24.18 0.15 20.15
CA VAL A 35 -24.31 -0.91 21.16
C VAL A 35 -23.14 -1.86 20.97
N GLU A 36 -22.36 -2.13 22.02
CA GLU A 36 -21.09 -2.89 21.91
C GLU A 36 -21.05 -4.21 22.70
N ASP A 37 -22.14 -4.50 23.43
CA ASP A 37 -22.34 -5.71 24.22
C ASP A 37 -23.82 -6.13 24.25
N VAL A 38 -24.09 -7.33 24.76
CA VAL A 38 -25.43 -7.94 24.76
C VAL A 38 -26.37 -7.32 25.80
N ASP A 39 -25.86 -6.82 26.92
CA ASP A 39 -26.69 -6.24 27.97
C ASP A 39 -27.23 -4.88 27.51
N ALA A 40 -26.39 -4.04 26.92
CA ALA A 40 -26.79 -2.79 26.27
C ALA A 40 -27.75 -3.04 25.09
N PHE A 41 -27.55 -4.12 24.32
CA PHE A 41 -28.49 -4.51 23.27
C PHE A 41 -29.86 -4.86 23.83
N TYR A 42 -29.90 -5.72 24.84
CA TYR A 42 -31.14 -6.17 25.44
C TYR A 42 -31.86 -5.05 26.21
N GLU A 43 -31.12 -4.13 26.85
CA GLU A 43 -31.67 -2.93 27.47
C GLU A 43 -32.36 -2.02 26.42
N MET A 44 -31.77 -1.85 25.24
CA MET A 44 -32.40 -1.13 24.12
C MET A 44 -33.71 -1.80 23.68
N LEU A 45 -33.73 -3.14 23.57
CA LEU A 45 -34.96 -3.88 23.21
C LEU A 45 -36.05 -3.71 24.29
N LEU A 46 -35.69 -3.79 25.57
CA LEU A 46 -36.64 -3.60 26.69
C LEU A 46 -37.16 -2.16 26.82
N LYS A 47 -36.41 -1.17 26.33
CA LYS A 47 -36.83 0.24 26.26
C LYS A 47 -37.70 0.56 25.04
N GLU A 48 -38.07 -0.45 24.25
CA GLU A 48 -38.90 -0.32 23.03
C GLU A 48 -38.24 0.60 21.99
N GLN A 49 -36.90 0.59 21.95
CA GLN A 49 -36.09 1.49 21.13
C GLN A 49 -35.72 0.87 19.77
N THR A 50 -35.53 1.75 18.78
CA THR A 50 -34.99 1.42 17.45
C THR A 50 -33.77 2.26 17.15
N SER A 51 -32.80 1.68 16.44
CA SER A 51 -31.58 2.35 15.97
C SER A 51 -31.65 2.76 14.49
N ILE A 52 -32.82 2.65 13.87
CA ILE A 52 -33.03 3.10 12.49
C ILE A 52 -33.10 4.63 12.44
N LYS A 53 -32.12 5.22 11.75
CA LYS A 53 -31.90 6.67 11.61
C LYS A 53 -31.75 7.04 10.14
N GLU A 54 -31.72 8.34 9.84
CA GLU A 54 -31.41 8.81 8.49
C GLU A 54 -29.97 8.44 8.10
N VAL A 55 -29.69 8.23 6.81
CA VAL A 55 -28.33 7.92 6.32
C VAL A 55 -27.34 8.99 6.80
N PRO A 56 -26.27 8.63 7.52
CA PRO A 56 -25.29 9.60 7.99
C PRO A 56 -24.50 10.27 6.86
N GLU A 57 -24.17 11.56 7.03
CA GLU A 57 -23.40 12.35 6.04
C GLU A 57 -22.03 11.75 5.70
N ASN A 58 -21.42 11.00 6.64
CA ASN A 58 -20.13 10.32 6.42
C ASN A 58 -20.23 9.03 5.58
N ARG A 59 -21.42 8.63 5.11
CA ARG A 59 -21.62 7.48 4.22
C ARG A 59 -21.83 7.91 2.76
N TRP A 60 -22.94 8.59 2.48
CA TRP A 60 -23.23 9.18 1.17
C TRP A 60 -24.33 10.26 1.30
N ASP A 61 -24.36 11.22 0.37
CA ASP A 61 -25.41 12.24 0.32
C ASP A 61 -26.74 11.63 -0.14
N ILE A 62 -27.59 11.25 0.82
CA ILE A 62 -28.91 10.68 0.57
C ILE A 62 -29.83 11.57 -0.27
N ASN A 63 -29.59 12.88 -0.38
CA ASN A 63 -30.39 13.76 -1.24
C ASN A 63 -30.15 13.49 -2.73
N GLN A 64 -28.96 13.01 -3.10
CA GLN A 64 -28.65 12.61 -4.47
C GLN A 64 -29.35 11.31 -4.86
N TYR A 65 -29.60 10.41 -3.90
CA TYR A 65 -30.12 9.07 -4.15
C TYR A 65 -31.59 8.86 -3.77
N TYR A 66 -32.20 9.72 -2.96
CA TYR A 66 -33.61 9.57 -2.58
C TYR A 66 -34.58 9.98 -3.71
N ASP A 67 -35.65 9.22 -3.87
CA ASP A 67 -36.91 9.62 -4.53
C ASP A 67 -38.05 8.75 -3.97
N ALA A 68 -39.25 9.32 -3.82
CA ALA A 68 -40.41 8.59 -3.31
C ALA A 68 -40.98 7.60 -4.35
N ASP A 69 -40.72 7.82 -5.64
CA ASP A 69 -41.09 6.88 -6.70
C ASP A 69 -40.11 5.71 -6.76
N ARG A 70 -40.55 4.54 -6.28
CA ARG A 70 -39.83 3.25 -6.38
C ARG A 70 -39.35 2.92 -7.80
N GLN A 71 -40.01 3.42 -8.85
CA GLN A 71 -39.62 3.17 -10.24
C GLN A 71 -38.49 4.09 -10.73
N LYS A 72 -38.32 5.30 -10.18
CA LYS A 72 -37.33 6.29 -10.61
C LYS A 72 -35.90 5.76 -10.70
N GLU A 73 -35.31 5.73 -11.88
CA GLU A 73 -33.98 5.14 -12.13
C GLU A 73 -32.89 5.69 -11.18
N ASN A 74 -32.03 4.78 -10.69
CA ASN A 74 -30.92 5.08 -9.78
C ASN A 74 -31.30 5.77 -8.45
N LYS A 75 -32.53 5.54 -7.97
CA LYS A 75 -33.03 6.07 -6.70
C LYS A 75 -33.38 4.99 -5.66
N ILE A 76 -33.33 5.41 -4.40
CA ILE A 76 -33.65 4.66 -3.18
C ILE A 76 -34.97 5.22 -2.62
N VAL A 77 -35.92 4.33 -2.28
CA VAL A 77 -37.25 4.72 -1.77
C VAL A 77 -37.23 5.20 -0.31
N SER A 78 -36.20 4.85 0.45
CA SER A 78 -36.07 5.21 1.87
C SER A 78 -34.84 6.07 2.12
N ARG A 79 -34.96 6.96 3.11
CA ARG A 79 -33.85 7.77 3.64
C ARG A 79 -33.22 7.15 4.89
N LYS A 80 -33.73 6.01 5.37
CA LYS A 80 -33.38 5.47 6.68
C LYS A 80 -32.71 4.09 6.61
N GLY A 81 -31.92 3.79 7.64
CA GLY A 81 -31.33 2.49 7.90
C GLY A 81 -30.66 2.45 9.28
N GLY A 82 -30.22 1.28 9.71
CA GLY A 82 -29.37 1.15 10.89
C GLY A 82 -27.91 1.24 10.48
N PHE A 83 -27.18 2.22 11.03
CA PHE A 83 -25.78 2.48 10.69
C PHE A 83 -24.94 2.59 11.96
N LEU A 84 -23.81 1.87 12.00
CA LEU A 84 -22.75 2.11 12.98
C LEU A 84 -22.15 3.50 12.74
N ASN A 85 -21.78 4.19 13.80
CA ASN A 85 -21.32 5.58 13.68
C ASN A 85 -19.94 5.66 12.99
N ASP A 86 -19.01 4.79 13.41
CA ASP A 86 -17.59 4.92 13.11
C ASP A 86 -16.96 3.62 12.56
N PRO A 87 -17.36 3.13 11.37
CA PRO A 87 -16.83 1.89 10.77
C PRO A 87 -15.32 1.94 10.48
N GLN A 88 -14.73 3.14 10.49
CA GLN A 88 -13.30 3.35 10.32
C GLN A 88 -12.46 3.00 11.55
N LEU A 89 -13.05 2.85 12.74
CA LEU A 89 -12.33 2.63 13.99
C LEU A 89 -11.98 1.15 14.22
N PHE A 90 -10.72 0.87 14.58
CA PHE A 90 -10.22 -0.48 14.90
C PHE A 90 -8.95 -0.43 15.75
N ASP A 91 -8.70 -1.38 16.66
CA ASP A 91 -7.42 -1.52 17.38
C ASP A 91 -6.45 -2.47 16.67
N ALA A 92 -5.90 -2.02 15.55
CA ALA A 92 -4.95 -2.82 14.75
C ALA A 92 -3.73 -3.28 15.55
N ALA A 93 -3.29 -2.49 16.54
CA ALA A 93 -2.14 -2.81 17.38
C ALA A 93 -2.39 -4.02 18.29
N PHE A 94 -3.59 -4.17 18.84
CA PHE A 94 -3.99 -5.37 19.59
C PHE A 94 -3.90 -6.64 18.72
N PHE A 95 -4.37 -6.56 17.47
CA PHE A 95 -4.39 -7.68 16.53
C PHE A 95 -3.05 -7.94 15.80
N LYS A 96 -1.99 -7.19 16.11
CA LYS A 96 -0.68 -7.21 15.43
C LYS A 96 -0.76 -6.92 13.92
N ILE A 97 -1.69 -6.06 13.52
CA ILE A 97 -1.92 -5.65 12.13
C ILE A 97 -1.26 -4.28 11.88
N THR A 98 -0.56 -4.13 10.75
CA THR A 98 0.11 -2.86 10.42
C THR A 98 -0.89 -1.77 10.03
N PRO A 99 -0.58 -0.47 10.21
CA PRO A 99 -1.44 0.61 9.73
C PRO A 99 -1.74 0.53 8.22
N THR A 100 -0.74 0.15 7.42
CA THR A 100 -0.85 0.01 5.96
C THR A 100 -1.84 -1.09 5.57
N GLU A 101 -1.79 -2.24 6.25
CA GLU A 101 -2.75 -3.32 6.04
C GLU A 101 -4.16 -2.94 6.56
N ALA A 102 -4.25 -2.35 7.76
CA ALA A 102 -5.54 -2.00 8.38
C ALA A 102 -6.37 -1.02 7.53
N LYS A 103 -5.73 -0.13 6.76
CA LYS A 103 -6.40 0.74 5.78
C LYS A 103 -7.00 -0.02 4.58
N GLN A 104 -6.42 -1.16 4.20
CA GLN A 104 -6.87 -2.00 3.09
C GLN A 104 -7.92 -3.03 3.50
N MET A 105 -8.06 -3.32 4.81
CA MET A 105 -9.04 -4.24 5.34
C MET A 105 -10.47 -3.68 5.30
N ASP A 106 -11.38 -4.44 4.71
CA ASP A 106 -12.83 -4.25 4.81
C ASP A 106 -13.21 -4.17 6.31
N PRO A 107 -13.93 -3.12 6.75
CA PRO A 107 -14.26 -2.95 8.15
C PRO A 107 -15.17 -4.04 8.72
N GLN A 108 -15.81 -4.87 7.88
CA GLN A 108 -16.48 -6.10 8.32
C GLN A 108 -15.49 -7.10 8.95
N GLN A 109 -14.28 -7.25 8.39
CA GLN A 109 -13.23 -8.10 8.96
C GLN A 109 -12.77 -7.56 10.32
N ARG A 110 -12.58 -6.24 10.41
CA ARG A 110 -12.13 -5.52 11.62
C ARG A 110 -13.15 -5.67 12.76
N LEU A 111 -14.42 -5.46 12.46
CA LEU A 111 -15.53 -5.60 13.40
C LEU A 111 -15.68 -7.05 13.89
N PHE A 112 -15.59 -8.03 12.98
CA PHE A 112 -15.69 -9.45 13.34
C PHE A 112 -14.58 -9.90 14.30
N LEU A 113 -13.34 -9.39 14.12
CA LEU A 113 -12.24 -9.63 15.04
C LEU A 113 -12.55 -9.13 16.46
N GLU A 114 -12.91 -7.86 16.62
CA GLU A 114 -13.19 -7.27 17.94
C GLU A 114 -14.37 -7.94 18.66
N VAL A 115 -15.48 -8.19 17.95
CA VAL A 115 -16.67 -8.84 18.52
C VAL A 115 -16.37 -10.30 18.89
N SER A 116 -15.51 -11.00 18.15
CA SER A 116 -15.09 -12.37 18.49
C SER A 116 -14.27 -12.44 19.78
N ILE A 117 -13.31 -11.53 19.97
CA ILE A 117 -12.54 -11.45 21.23
C ILE A 117 -13.45 -11.15 22.41
N ARG A 118 -14.43 -10.25 22.24
CA ARG A 118 -15.43 -9.96 23.26
C ARG A 118 -16.34 -11.14 23.57
N ALA A 119 -16.74 -11.93 22.57
CA ALA A 119 -17.52 -13.15 22.78
C ALA A 119 -16.71 -14.23 23.54
N LEU A 120 -15.40 -14.32 23.31
CA LEU A 120 -14.49 -15.18 24.09
C LEU A 120 -14.30 -14.68 25.55
N ASN A 121 -14.22 -13.36 25.75
CA ASN A 121 -14.21 -12.76 27.09
C ASN A 121 -15.52 -13.03 27.84
N HIS A 122 -16.68 -12.95 27.16
CA HIS A 122 -17.97 -13.33 27.72
C HIS A 122 -18.06 -14.85 28.01
N ALA A 123 -17.34 -15.69 27.25
CA ALA A 123 -17.20 -17.12 27.55
C ALA A 123 -16.24 -17.40 28.73
N ASN A 124 -15.58 -16.38 29.28
CA ASN A 124 -14.48 -16.50 30.25
C ASN A 124 -13.33 -17.41 29.77
N ILE A 125 -13.05 -17.39 28.46
CA ILE A 125 -11.93 -18.09 27.83
C ILE A 125 -10.78 -17.10 27.60
N PRO A 126 -9.60 -17.30 28.20
CA PRO A 126 -8.40 -16.52 27.88
C PRO A 126 -7.85 -16.97 26.52
N LEU A 127 -7.37 -16.01 25.73
CA LEU A 127 -6.93 -16.22 24.35
C LEU A 127 -5.70 -17.15 24.27
N ASP A 128 -4.79 -17.07 25.24
CA ASP A 128 -3.62 -17.95 25.32
C ASP A 128 -3.96 -19.45 25.37
N SER A 129 -5.08 -19.82 25.99
CA SER A 129 -5.58 -21.20 26.08
C SER A 129 -6.04 -21.79 24.74
N LEU A 130 -6.27 -20.95 23.73
CA LEU A 130 -6.70 -21.37 22.39
C LEU A 130 -5.55 -21.63 21.43
N LYS A 131 -4.30 -21.30 21.81
CA LYS A 131 -3.12 -21.45 20.96
C LYS A 131 -2.89 -22.91 20.58
N ASN A 132 -2.94 -23.23 19.28
CA ASN A 132 -2.94 -24.58 18.70
C ASN A 132 -4.18 -25.44 19.02
N SER A 133 -5.26 -24.89 19.56
CA SER A 133 -6.50 -25.65 19.81
C SER A 133 -7.21 -26.04 18.51
N ASN A 134 -7.94 -27.15 18.54
CA ASN A 134 -8.84 -27.56 17.46
C ASN A 134 -10.18 -26.79 17.50
N THR A 135 -10.09 -25.45 17.54
CA THR A 135 -11.23 -24.54 17.50
C THR A 135 -11.49 -24.13 16.05
N GLY A 136 -12.74 -24.26 15.59
CA GLY A 136 -13.18 -23.78 14.28
C GLY A 136 -13.70 -22.35 14.30
N VAL A 137 -13.71 -21.68 13.15
CA VAL A 137 -14.27 -20.33 12.97
C VAL A 137 -15.17 -20.30 11.74
N TYR A 138 -16.42 -19.87 11.93
CA TYR A 138 -17.45 -19.82 10.88
C TYR A 138 -18.06 -18.42 10.82
N CYS A 139 -17.85 -17.71 9.71
CA CYS A 139 -18.30 -16.34 9.53
C CYS A 139 -19.35 -16.23 8.42
N GLY A 140 -20.56 -15.83 8.79
CA GLY A 140 -21.58 -15.37 7.86
C GLY A 140 -21.30 -13.93 7.44
N ILE A 141 -20.74 -13.73 6.27
CA ILE A 141 -20.44 -12.41 5.68
C ILE A 141 -20.96 -12.38 4.24
N SER A 142 -21.36 -11.21 3.77
CA SER A 142 -21.83 -10.99 2.40
C SER A 142 -21.63 -9.52 2.04
N THR A 143 -21.70 -9.21 0.74
CA THR A 143 -21.51 -7.86 0.16
C THR A 143 -20.09 -7.29 0.31
N HIS A 144 -19.60 -6.72 -0.80
CA HIS A 144 -18.20 -6.31 -0.97
C HIS A 144 -18.10 -4.77 -1.13
N ASP A 145 -18.85 -4.02 -0.33
CA ASP A 145 -18.98 -2.56 -0.46
C ASP A 145 -17.62 -1.83 -0.34
N TYR A 146 -16.71 -2.30 0.50
CA TYR A 146 -15.39 -1.68 0.65
C TYR A 146 -14.54 -1.88 -0.62
N SER A 147 -14.60 -3.05 -1.24
CA SER A 147 -13.96 -3.30 -2.55
C SER A 147 -14.51 -2.35 -3.62
N GLN A 148 -15.84 -2.10 -3.64
CA GLN A 148 -16.43 -1.13 -4.55
C GLN A 148 -15.94 0.30 -4.28
N LEU A 149 -15.83 0.72 -3.01
CA LEU A 149 -15.25 2.02 -2.66
C LEU A 149 -13.79 2.14 -3.12
N ASN A 150 -12.97 1.11 -2.94
CA ASN A 150 -11.57 1.09 -3.40
C ASN A 150 -11.46 1.41 -4.91
N TYR A 151 -12.38 0.89 -5.73
CA TYR A 151 -12.44 1.22 -7.17
C TYR A 151 -12.95 2.65 -7.45
N LYS A 152 -14.01 3.11 -6.75
CA LYS A 152 -14.61 4.45 -6.94
C LYS A 152 -13.68 5.58 -6.50
N ASP A 153 -12.98 5.39 -5.39
CA ASP A 153 -12.04 6.33 -4.80
C ASP A 153 -10.63 6.21 -5.41
N HIS A 154 -10.49 5.34 -6.43
CA HIS A 154 -9.30 5.14 -7.25
C HIS A 154 -8.03 4.89 -6.43
N ILE A 155 -8.11 4.08 -5.37
CA ILE A 155 -7.00 3.92 -4.43
C ILE A 155 -5.79 3.24 -5.10
N THR A 156 -4.58 3.53 -4.63
CA THR A 156 -3.38 2.81 -5.06
C THR A 156 -3.40 1.38 -4.51
N PHE A 157 -3.49 0.38 -5.40
CA PHE A 157 -3.50 -1.03 -5.00
C PHE A 157 -2.10 -1.47 -4.53
N ASN A 158 -2.06 -2.28 -3.48
CA ASN A 158 -0.85 -2.88 -2.92
C ASN A 158 -1.09 -4.35 -2.53
N ALA A 159 -0.06 -5.01 -1.97
CA ALA A 159 -0.13 -6.43 -1.61
C ALA A 159 -1.29 -6.80 -0.66
N TYR A 160 -1.74 -5.86 0.18
CA TYR A 160 -2.84 -6.08 1.12
C TYR A 160 -4.23 -5.82 0.51
N THR A 161 -4.36 -5.15 -0.64
CA THR A 161 -5.67 -4.75 -1.21
C THR A 161 -6.56 -5.96 -1.54
N TYR A 162 -5.99 -7.06 -2.03
CA TYR A 162 -6.76 -8.26 -2.35
C TYR A 162 -7.20 -9.01 -1.07
N ILE A 163 -6.27 -9.32 -0.16
CA ILE A 163 -6.60 -10.03 1.08
C ILE A 163 -7.47 -9.17 2.02
N GLY A 164 -7.33 -7.86 1.97
CA GLY A 164 -8.17 -6.90 2.68
C GLY A 164 -9.62 -6.85 2.22
N SER A 165 -9.92 -7.28 0.98
CA SER A 165 -11.28 -7.37 0.44
C SER A 165 -11.82 -8.79 0.26
N ALA A 166 -11.04 -9.82 0.60
CA ALA A 166 -11.46 -11.22 0.50
C ALA A 166 -12.27 -11.65 1.74
N ASP A 167 -13.52 -12.08 1.55
CA ASP A 167 -14.39 -12.55 2.64
C ASP A 167 -13.81 -13.72 3.46
N SER A 168 -12.95 -14.55 2.86
CA SER A 168 -12.22 -15.64 3.54
C SER A 168 -11.21 -15.14 4.59
N ALA A 169 -10.75 -13.89 4.50
CA ALA A 169 -9.85 -13.30 5.47
C ALA A 169 -10.57 -12.91 6.78
N ALA A 170 -11.90 -12.74 6.81
CA ALA A 170 -12.63 -12.45 8.05
C ALA A 170 -12.44 -13.55 9.12
N PRO A 171 -12.78 -14.84 8.86
CA PRO A 171 -12.47 -15.92 9.79
C PRO A 171 -10.97 -16.27 9.79
N GLY A 172 -10.29 -16.16 8.64
CA GLY A 172 -8.87 -16.51 8.49
C GLY A 172 -7.94 -15.68 9.38
N ARG A 173 -8.20 -14.39 9.54
CA ARG A 173 -7.44 -13.50 10.43
C ARG A 173 -7.62 -13.85 11.90
N LEU A 174 -8.82 -14.25 12.32
CA LEU A 174 -9.07 -14.70 13.69
C LEU A 174 -8.32 -16.01 13.98
N CYS A 175 -8.38 -16.97 13.05
CA CYS A 175 -7.60 -18.21 13.12
C CYS A 175 -6.09 -17.96 13.17
N HIS A 176 -5.59 -16.99 12.40
CA HIS A 176 -4.17 -16.61 12.40
C HIS A 176 -3.76 -15.97 13.74
N PHE A 177 -4.51 -14.95 14.20
CA PHE A 177 -4.22 -14.21 15.43
C PHE A 177 -4.24 -15.10 16.68
N LEU A 178 -5.24 -15.97 16.80
CA LEU A 178 -5.37 -16.92 17.92
C LEU A 178 -4.62 -18.25 17.70
N ASN A 179 -4.00 -18.43 16.53
CA ASN A 179 -3.29 -19.64 16.12
C ASN A 179 -4.14 -20.92 16.27
N LEU A 180 -5.37 -20.88 15.77
CA LEU A 180 -6.33 -22.00 15.79
C LEU A 180 -6.00 -23.05 14.70
N LYS A 181 -6.51 -24.27 14.88
CA LYS A 181 -6.26 -25.42 13.97
C LYS A 181 -7.52 -26.11 13.45
N GLY A 182 -8.72 -25.72 13.90
CA GLY A 182 -9.98 -26.27 13.41
C GLY A 182 -10.42 -25.68 12.06
N PRO A 183 -11.60 -26.10 11.55
CA PRO A 183 -12.11 -25.63 10.26
C PRO A 183 -12.34 -24.12 10.25
N CYS A 184 -11.97 -23.47 9.15
CA CYS A 184 -12.09 -22.02 8.97
C CYS A 184 -12.93 -21.75 7.71
N MET A 185 -14.11 -21.14 7.86
CA MET A 185 -15.08 -21.04 6.77
C MET A 185 -15.83 -19.71 6.73
N THR A 186 -15.97 -19.19 5.51
CA THR A 186 -16.86 -18.09 5.14
C THR A 186 -18.13 -18.68 4.53
N VAL A 187 -19.29 -18.14 4.90
CA VAL A 187 -20.61 -18.65 4.48
C VAL A 187 -21.46 -17.51 3.95
N ASP A 188 -21.83 -17.58 2.66
CA ASP A 188 -22.85 -16.70 2.08
C ASP A 188 -24.08 -17.51 1.63
N THR A 189 -25.15 -17.39 2.40
CA THR A 189 -26.51 -17.81 2.03
C THR A 189 -27.46 -16.60 2.16
N ALA A 190 -26.96 -15.41 1.83
CA ALA A 190 -27.60 -14.12 1.99
C ALA A 190 -28.09 -13.86 3.44
N CYS A 191 -29.39 -13.69 3.65
CA CYS A 191 -29.93 -13.34 4.96
C CYS A 191 -29.76 -14.47 5.99
N SER A 192 -29.67 -15.75 5.58
CA SER A 192 -29.47 -16.87 6.51
C SER A 192 -28.01 -17.17 6.87
N SER A 193 -27.02 -16.46 6.28
CA SER A 193 -25.59 -16.78 6.34
C SER A 193 -25.04 -17.15 7.73
N SER A 194 -25.32 -16.36 8.76
CA SER A 194 -24.79 -16.63 10.12
C SER A 194 -25.48 -17.80 10.85
N LEU A 195 -26.71 -18.15 10.48
CA LEU A 195 -27.37 -19.35 11.00
C LEU A 195 -26.95 -20.61 10.19
N SER A 196 -26.69 -20.48 8.89
CA SER A 196 -26.03 -21.49 8.06
C SER A 196 -24.61 -21.80 8.57
N ALA A 197 -23.87 -20.76 8.98
CA ALA A 197 -22.58 -20.91 9.65
C ALA A 197 -22.70 -21.69 10.97
N LEU A 198 -23.75 -21.45 11.77
CA LEU A 198 -24.02 -22.19 13.01
C LEU A 198 -24.42 -23.65 12.75
N TYR A 199 -25.17 -23.93 11.67
CA TYR A 199 -25.47 -25.28 11.23
C TYR A 199 -24.18 -26.05 10.91
N LEU A 200 -23.29 -25.47 10.09
CA LEU A 200 -22.02 -26.08 9.70
C LEU A 200 -21.08 -26.29 10.89
N ALA A 201 -21.01 -25.32 11.80
CA ALA A 201 -20.26 -25.45 13.06
C ALA A 201 -20.81 -26.57 13.96
N THR A 202 -22.13 -26.71 14.04
CA THR A 202 -22.81 -27.78 14.79
C THR A 202 -22.51 -29.15 14.19
N MET A 203 -22.50 -29.28 12.85
CA MET A 203 -22.11 -30.53 12.19
C MET A 203 -20.64 -30.88 12.44
N ALA A 204 -19.73 -29.91 12.38
CA ALA A 204 -18.31 -30.14 12.65
C ALA A 204 -18.03 -30.52 14.11
N LEU A 205 -18.73 -29.91 15.07
CA LEU A 205 -18.67 -30.29 16.48
C LEU A 205 -19.19 -31.71 16.71
N ARG A 206 -20.33 -32.08 16.13
CA ARG A 206 -20.90 -33.45 16.22
C ARG A 206 -19.96 -34.50 15.61
N ASN A 207 -19.37 -34.18 14.46
CA ASN A 207 -18.42 -35.05 13.77
C ASN A 207 -16.98 -34.95 14.29
N GLN A 208 -16.75 -34.27 15.43
CA GLN A 208 -15.44 -34.13 16.09
C GLN A 208 -14.33 -33.53 15.22
N GLN A 209 -14.69 -32.76 14.19
CA GLN A 209 -13.74 -31.98 13.39
C GLN A 209 -13.20 -30.78 14.16
N CYS A 210 -13.93 -30.29 15.16
CA CYS A 210 -13.49 -29.32 16.16
C CYS A 210 -14.07 -29.64 17.54
N ASP A 211 -13.49 -29.06 18.59
CA ASP A 211 -13.94 -29.20 19.99
C ASP A 211 -14.70 -27.97 20.50
N MET A 212 -14.48 -26.84 19.83
CA MET A 212 -15.17 -25.57 20.03
C MET A 212 -15.30 -24.89 18.66
N ALA A 213 -16.33 -24.05 18.49
CA ALA A 213 -16.40 -23.16 17.34
C ALA A 213 -16.77 -21.74 17.75
N ILE A 214 -16.13 -20.77 17.09
CA ILE A 214 -16.51 -19.36 17.11
C ILE A 214 -17.36 -19.12 15.87
N VAL A 215 -18.61 -18.71 16.05
CA VAL A 215 -19.58 -18.60 14.96
C VAL A 215 -20.22 -17.24 15.00
N GLY A 216 -20.30 -16.54 13.88
CA GLY A 216 -21.00 -15.26 13.85
C GLY A 216 -21.41 -14.83 12.47
N GLY A 217 -21.87 -13.60 12.38
CA GLY A 217 -21.94 -12.90 11.12
C GLY A 217 -21.71 -11.41 11.26
N VAL A 218 -21.43 -10.78 10.13
CA VAL A 218 -21.19 -9.34 10.01
C VAL A 218 -21.81 -8.82 8.73
N HIS A 219 -22.35 -7.60 8.79
CA HIS A 219 -22.84 -6.84 7.65
C HIS A 219 -22.55 -5.34 7.85
N LEU A 220 -21.95 -4.69 6.85
CA LEU A 220 -21.85 -3.23 6.75
C LEU A 220 -22.43 -2.74 5.41
N SER A 221 -22.92 -1.51 5.37
CA SER A 221 -23.43 -0.85 4.17
C SER A 221 -22.67 0.45 3.94
N LEU A 222 -21.70 0.41 3.03
CA LEU A 222 -20.80 1.53 2.75
C LEU A 222 -21.14 2.23 1.42
N CYS A 223 -21.99 1.61 0.58
CA CYS A 223 -22.36 2.07 -0.75
C CYS A 223 -23.89 2.16 -0.98
N PRO A 224 -24.39 3.17 -1.72
CA PRO A 224 -25.81 3.30 -2.04
C PRO A 224 -26.34 2.31 -3.09
N GLU A 225 -25.48 1.68 -3.91
CA GLU A 225 -25.90 0.89 -5.07
C GLU A 225 -26.74 -0.34 -4.69
N ILE A 226 -26.43 -1.00 -3.57
CA ILE A 226 -27.24 -2.12 -3.09
C ILE A 226 -28.62 -1.63 -2.65
N PHE A 227 -28.72 -0.47 -1.99
CA PHE A 227 -30.01 0.15 -1.63
C PHE A 227 -30.87 0.49 -2.86
N ILE A 228 -30.25 0.95 -3.96
CA ILE A 228 -30.92 1.14 -5.25
C ILE A 228 -31.44 -0.21 -5.77
N GLY A 229 -30.58 -1.24 -5.81
CA GLY A 229 -30.95 -2.57 -6.28
C GLY A 229 -32.14 -3.18 -5.52
N VAL A 230 -32.10 -3.16 -4.18
CA VAL A 230 -33.20 -3.70 -3.35
C VAL A 230 -34.45 -2.81 -3.35
N THR A 231 -34.32 -1.52 -3.68
CA THR A 231 -35.48 -0.66 -3.99
C THR A 231 -36.18 -1.15 -5.26
N LYS A 232 -35.43 -1.46 -6.33
CA LYS A 232 -36.00 -1.99 -7.60
C LYS A 232 -36.58 -3.39 -7.47
N ALA A 233 -36.03 -4.20 -6.56
CA ALA A 233 -36.61 -5.49 -6.19
C ALA A 233 -37.87 -5.39 -5.30
N ASN A 234 -38.34 -4.18 -4.95
CA ASN A 234 -39.42 -3.92 -3.99
C ASN A 234 -39.21 -4.56 -2.60
N MET A 235 -37.96 -4.75 -2.18
CA MET A 235 -37.62 -5.37 -0.90
C MET A 235 -37.49 -4.35 0.25
N LEU A 236 -37.12 -3.10 -0.06
CA LEU A 236 -36.92 -2.04 0.94
C LEU A 236 -38.25 -1.37 1.33
N SER A 237 -38.45 -1.09 2.62
CA SER A 237 -39.58 -0.32 3.14
C SER A 237 -39.46 1.17 2.82
N ALA A 238 -40.54 1.79 2.34
CA ALA A 238 -40.60 3.25 2.16
C ALA A 238 -40.71 4.00 3.50
N LEU A 239 -41.34 3.40 4.51
CA LEU A 239 -41.41 3.92 5.88
C LEU A 239 -40.03 3.92 6.56
N GLY A 240 -39.16 3.01 6.14
CA GLY A 240 -37.85 2.78 6.73
C GLY A 240 -37.96 2.13 8.11
N GLN A 241 -38.79 1.11 8.24
CA GLN A 241 -38.92 0.23 9.41
C GLN A 241 -39.25 -1.21 8.95
N CYS A 242 -39.24 -2.19 9.85
CA CYS A 242 -39.76 -3.53 9.54
C CYS A 242 -41.09 -3.72 10.29
N SER A 243 -42.22 -3.48 9.61
CA SER A 243 -43.57 -3.68 10.16
C SER A 243 -43.97 -5.16 10.16
N SER A 244 -43.22 -6.00 10.89
CA SER A 244 -43.32 -7.46 10.83
C SER A 244 -44.73 -7.94 11.21
N PHE A 245 -45.38 -8.67 10.30
CA PHE A 245 -46.76 -9.22 10.37
C PHE A 245 -47.91 -8.19 10.45
N ASP A 246 -47.61 -6.89 10.37
CA ASP A 246 -48.59 -5.80 10.44
C ASP A 246 -49.17 -5.44 9.05
N ALA A 247 -50.37 -4.87 9.00
CA ALA A 247 -51.02 -4.39 7.78
C ALA A 247 -50.25 -3.27 7.05
N THR A 248 -49.26 -2.64 7.69
CA THR A 248 -48.37 -1.64 7.09
C THR A 248 -47.07 -2.21 6.50
N ALA A 249 -46.89 -3.53 6.50
CA ALA A 249 -45.75 -4.22 5.87
C ALA A 249 -45.56 -3.83 4.40
N ASP A 250 -44.43 -3.19 4.06
CA ASP A 250 -44.08 -2.75 2.69
C ASP A 250 -42.61 -3.05 2.29
N GLY A 251 -41.90 -3.84 3.09
CA GLY A 251 -40.47 -4.14 2.95
C GLY A 251 -39.73 -4.12 4.29
N TYR A 252 -38.41 -4.32 4.25
CA TYR A 252 -37.53 -4.19 5.43
C TYR A 252 -36.79 -2.85 5.46
N ALA A 253 -36.39 -2.41 6.65
CA ALA A 253 -35.32 -1.43 6.83
C ALA A 253 -33.96 -2.15 6.85
N ARG A 254 -33.00 -1.71 6.03
CA ARG A 254 -31.65 -2.31 6.01
C ARG A 254 -30.84 -1.80 7.20
N SER A 255 -30.01 -2.67 7.79
CA SER A 255 -29.22 -2.35 8.99
C SER A 255 -27.83 -2.97 8.94
N GLU A 256 -26.92 -2.44 9.75
CA GLU A 256 -25.54 -2.91 9.96
C GLU A 256 -25.40 -3.69 11.25
N GLY A 257 -24.33 -4.47 11.40
CA GLY A 257 -23.98 -5.07 12.67
C GLY A 257 -23.06 -6.28 12.58
N CYS A 258 -22.55 -6.70 13.73
CA CYS A 258 -21.86 -7.97 13.90
C CYS A 258 -22.35 -8.67 15.17
N ALA A 259 -22.48 -9.99 15.12
CA ALA A 259 -22.86 -10.82 16.26
C ALA A 259 -22.12 -12.15 16.20
N VAL A 260 -21.60 -12.60 17.35
CA VAL A 260 -20.79 -13.80 17.50
C VAL A 260 -21.25 -14.60 18.71
N VAL A 261 -21.29 -15.92 18.58
CA VAL A 261 -21.48 -16.90 19.65
C VAL A 261 -20.28 -17.85 19.70
N VAL A 262 -19.98 -18.37 20.88
CA VAL A 262 -18.98 -19.40 21.11
C VAL A 262 -19.72 -20.67 21.54
N VAL A 263 -19.47 -21.77 20.84
CA VAL A 263 -20.24 -23.01 20.99
C VAL A 263 -19.36 -24.24 21.18
N LYS A 264 -19.83 -25.20 21.99
CA LYS A 264 -19.20 -26.51 22.22
C LYS A 264 -20.27 -27.59 22.27
N ARG A 265 -19.88 -28.86 22.08
CA ARG A 265 -20.67 -30.01 22.52
C ARG A 265 -21.08 -29.85 23.99
N LEU A 266 -22.35 -30.07 24.33
CA LEU A 266 -22.85 -29.85 25.70
C LEU A 266 -22.06 -30.68 26.74
N ARG A 267 -21.67 -31.92 26.38
CA ARG A 267 -20.86 -32.79 27.26
C ARG A 267 -19.51 -32.15 27.62
N ASP A 268 -18.89 -31.46 26.66
CA ASP A 268 -17.57 -30.84 26.84
C ASP A 268 -17.66 -29.46 27.50
N ALA A 269 -18.76 -28.74 27.31
CA ALA A 269 -19.05 -27.52 28.09
C ALA A 269 -19.22 -27.84 29.58
N LEU A 270 -19.98 -28.90 29.91
CA LEU A 270 -20.17 -29.37 31.29
C LEU A 270 -18.86 -29.89 31.91
N LYS A 271 -18.10 -30.71 31.16
CA LYS A 271 -16.81 -31.26 31.59
C LYS A 271 -15.79 -30.17 31.94
N ASP A 272 -15.71 -29.13 31.10
CA ASP A 272 -14.76 -28.03 31.27
C ASP A 272 -15.33 -26.88 32.13
N GLN A 273 -16.49 -27.10 32.78
CA GLN A 273 -17.18 -26.15 33.66
C GLN A 273 -17.41 -24.77 33.03
N ASN A 274 -17.70 -24.75 31.73
CA ASN A 274 -18.03 -23.52 31.02
C ASN A 274 -19.41 -23.00 31.45
N LYS A 275 -19.58 -21.67 31.50
CA LYS A 275 -20.90 -21.05 31.58
C LYS A 275 -21.73 -21.53 30.38
N ILE A 276 -22.98 -21.96 30.61
CA ILE A 276 -23.91 -22.33 29.55
C ILE A 276 -25.02 -21.29 29.52
N LEU A 277 -25.20 -20.63 28.39
CA LEU A 277 -26.17 -19.56 28.18
C LEU A 277 -27.49 -20.08 27.63
N ALA A 278 -27.42 -21.10 26.76
CA ALA A 278 -28.54 -21.84 26.19
C ALA A 278 -28.02 -23.12 25.54
N VAL A 279 -28.92 -24.02 25.14
CA VAL A 279 -28.60 -25.27 24.45
C VAL A 279 -29.32 -25.34 23.11
N ILE A 280 -28.58 -25.49 22.02
CA ILE A 280 -29.12 -25.82 20.70
C ILE A 280 -29.44 -27.32 20.69
N LYS A 281 -30.72 -27.66 20.61
CA LYS A 281 -31.22 -29.05 20.56
C LYS A 281 -31.05 -29.62 19.16
N SER A 282 -31.51 -28.86 18.18
CA SER A 282 -31.40 -29.17 16.76
C SER A 282 -31.21 -27.88 15.97
N ILE A 283 -30.65 -28.03 14.79
CA ILE A 283 -30.55 -26.99 13.78
C ILE A 283 -30.65 -27.67 12.42
N VAL A 284 -31.55 -27.18 11.57
CA VAL A 284 -31.85 -27.75 10.26
C VAL A 284 -31.70 -26.67 9.21
N MET A 285 -31.09 -27.03 8.08
CA MET A 285 -30.97 -26.22 6.88
C MET A 285 -31.61 -26.96 5.70
N ASN A 286 -32.41 -26.28 4.90
CA ASN A 286 -32.92 -26.79 3.62
C ASN A 286 -32.95 -25.70 2.55
N GLN A 287 -33.51 -26.01 1.38
CA GLN A 287 -33.60 -25.07 0.26
C GLN A 287 -34.98 -25.15 -0.41
N ASP A 288 -35.51 -24.02 -0.86
CA ASP A 288 -36.87 -23.84 -1.43
C ASP A 288 -37.16 -24.68 -2.70
N GLY A 289 -36.12 -25.13 -3.41
CA GLY A 289 -36.21 -25.93 -4.62
C GLY A 289 -36.65 -25.14 -5.86
N GLY A 290 -36.90 -25.87 -6.95
CA GLY A 290 -37.52 -25.32 -8.16
C GLY A 290 -39.04 -25.49 -8.13
N GLY A 291 -39.79 -24.44 -8.50
CA GLY A 291 -41.25 -24.47 -8.58
C GLY A 291 -41.96 -23.19 -8.11
N GLY A 292 -41.26 -22.30 -7.40
CA GLY A 292 -41.79 -21.01 -6.96
C GLY A 292 -41.89 -19.95 -8.08
N MET A 293 -42.45 -18.78 -7.75
CA MET A 293 -42.69 -17.66 -8.69
C MET A 293 -41.41 -16.93 -9.14
N GLY A 294 -40.23 -17.33 -8.65
CA GLY A 294 -38.93 -16.75 -8.96
C GLY A 294 -37.91 -17.09 -7.86
N MET A 295 -36.62 -16.86 -8.12
CA MET A 295 -35.54 -17.22 -7.19
C MET A 295 -35.65 -16.54 -5.81
N ALA A 296 -36.27 -15.35 -5.76
CA ALA A 296 -36.45 -14.56 -4.54
C ALA A 296 -37.84 -14.68 -3.89
N ALA A 297 -38.69 -15.61 -4.36
CA ALA A 297 -39.99 -15.88 -3.74
C ALA A 297 -39.84 -17.05 -2.74
N PRO A 298 -40.24 -16.89 -1.46
CA PRO A 298 -40.12 -17.94 -0.46
C PRO A 298 -41.09 -19.11 -0.74
N ASN A 299 -40.72 -20.32 -0.32
CA ASN A 299 -41.55 -21.52 -0.47
C ASN A 299 -42.13 -22.01 0.87
N ILE A 300 -43.46 -21.94 1.01
CA ILE A 300 -44.18 -22.39 2.21
C ILE A 300 -43.95 -23.89 2.52
N GLU A 301 -43.92 -24.76 1.53
CA GLU A 301 -43.74 -26.20 1.72
C GLU A 301 -42.32 -26.52 2.22
N ALA A 302 -41.32 -25.77 1.74
CA ALA A 302 -39.95 -25.90 2.22
C ALA A 302 -39.80 -25.41 3.66
N GLN A 303 -40.47 -24.32 4.04
CA GLN A 303 -40.50 -23.85 5.42
C GLN A 303 -41.24 -24.83 6.34
N ILE A 304 -42.41 -25.35 5.94
CA ILE A 304 -43.13 -26.42 6.67
C ILE A 304 -42.22 -27.63 6.89
N ALA A 305 -41.56 -28.14 5.84
CA ALA A 305 -40.65 -29.28 5.95
C ALA A 305 -39.46 -29.01 6.89
N MET A 306 -38.91 -27.78 6.88
CA MET A 306 -37.87 -27.35 7.81
C MET A 306 -38.38 -27.31 9.27
N HIS A 307 -39.55 -26.72 9.52
CA HIS A 307 -40.17 -26.68 10.85
C HIS A 307 -40.46 -28.10 11.39
N GLN A 308 -40.99 -29.00 10.55
CA GLN A 308 -41.19 -30.41 10.91
C GLN A 308 -39.87 -31.10 11.26
N ALA A 309 -38.84 -30.93 10.43
CA ALA A 309 -37.54 -31.57 10.62
C ALA A 309 -36.81 -31.08 11.87
N VAL A 310 -36.84 -29.77 12.17
CA VAL A 310 -36.14 -29.21 13.34
C VAL A 310 -36.78 -29.67 14.66
N LEU A 311 -38.12 -29.72 14.74
CA LEU A 311 -38.84 -30.26 15.89
C LEU A 311 -38.60 -31.78 16.05
N ALA A 312 -38.65 -32.54 14.96
CA ALA A 312 -38.40 -33.98 14.98
C ALA A 312 -36.98 -34.33 15.44
N GLN A 313 -35.96 -33.58 15.01
CA GLN A 313 -34.57 -33.73 15.47
C GLN A 313 -34.36 -33.26 16.92
N ALA A 314 -35.10 -32.25 17.39
CA ALA A 314 -35.04 -31.81 18.79
C ALA A 314 -35.67 -32.82 19.76
N HIS A 315 -36.56 -33.69 19.25
CA HIS A 315 -37.51 -34.49 20.02
C HIS A 315 -38.43 -33.63 20.90
N VAL A 316 -38.97 -32.55 20.30
CA VAL A 316 -39.83 -31.54 20.94
C VAL A 316 -41.15 -31.44 20.17
N ALA A 317 -42.30 -31.36 20.85
CA ALA A 317 -43.59 -31.22 20.19
C ALA A 317 -43.93 -29.75 19.87
N ALA A 318 -44.82 -29.52 18.91
CA ALA A 318 -45.26 -28.17 18.54
C ALA A 318 -45.93 -27.38 19.69
N SER A 319 -46.48 -28.08 20.69
CA SER A 319 -47.07 -27.52 21.92
C SER A 319 -46.03 -27.17 23.00
N ASP A 320 -44.79 -27.64 22.86
CA ASP A 320 -43.72 -27.39 23.83
C ASP A 320 -42.96 -26.08 23.51
N ILE A 321 -43.04 -25.59 22.27
CA ILE A 321 -42.43 -24.31 21.85
C ILE A 321 -43.22 -23.14 22.43
N ASP A 322 -42.58 -22.34 23.26
CA ASP A 322 -43.17 -21.15 23.89
C ASP A 322 -43.05 -19.90 23.01
N TYR A 323 -41.95 -19.77 22.27
CA TYR A 323 -41.57 -18.55 21.55
C TYR A 323 -40.92 -18.86 20.20
N ILE A 324 -41.39 -18.23 19.12
CA ILE A 324 -40.72 -18.21 17.83
C ILE A 324 -40.17 -16.81 17.55
N GLU A 325 -38.85 -16.71 17.48
CA GLU A 325 -38.15 -15.58 16.90
C GLU A 325 -38.01 -15.82 15.39
N THR A 326 -38.85 -15.12 14.66
CA THR A 326 -39.09 -15.29 13.22
C THR A 326 -38.05 -14.60 12.35
N HIS A 327 -38.04 -14.95 11.06
CA HIS A 327 -37.36 -14.13 10.07
C HIS A 327 -38.03 -12.76 9.98
N GLY A 328 -39.37 -12.68 9.96
CA GLY A 328 -40.20 -11.51 10.26
C GLY A 328 -39.68 -10.22 9.61
N THR A 329 -39.68 -10.18 8.28
CA THR A 329 -38.94 -9.16 7.53
C THR A 329 -39.77 -7.92 7.20
N GLY A 330 -41.09 -7.93 7.42
CA GLY A 330 -41.97 -6.80 7.12
C GLY A 330 -42.34 -6.72 5.64
N THR A 331 -42.16 -7.80 4.87
CA THR A 331 -42.59 -7.89 3.47
C THR A 331 -43.92 -8.60 3.37
N ILE A 332 -44.85 -8.08 2.56
CA ILE A 332 -46.21 -8.62 2.37
C ILE A 332 -46.20 -10.14 2.14
N LEU A 333 -45.44 -10.62 1.15
CA LEU A 333 -45.40 -12.05 0.80
C LEU A 333 -44.59 -12.89 1.80
N GLY A 334 -43.46 -12.36 2.30
CA GLY A 334 -42.57 -13.12 3.18
C GLY A 334 -43.20 -13.40 4.54
N ASP A 335 -43.85 -12.40 5.13
CA ASP A 335 -44.49 -12.51 6.43
C ASP A 335 -45.76 -13.39 6.36
N GLU A 336 -46.51 -13.33 5.24
CA GLU A 336 -47.64 -14.23 4.97
C GLU A 336 -47.19 -15.71 4.86
N VAL A 337 -46.14 -15.98 4.06
CA VAL A 337 -45.61 -17.34 3.88
C VAL A 337 -45.06 -17.90 5.19
N GLU A 338 -44.29 -17.11 5.95
CA GLU A 338 -43.74 -17.52 7.24
C GLU A 338 -44.83 -17.79 8.27
N PHE A 339 -45.81 -16.88 8.41
CA PHE A 339 -46.89 -17.08 9.37
C PHE A 339 -47.73 -18.31 9.01
N ASN A 340 -48.03 -18.54 7.72
CA ASN A 340 -48.80 -19.70 7.29
C ASN A 340 -48.03 -21.03 7.47
N ALA A 341 -46.70 -21.02 7.32
CA ALA A 341 -45.86 -22.18 7.66
C ALA A 341 -45.90 -22.47 9.17
N ILE A 342 -45.80 -21.45 10.03
CA ILE A 342 -45.94 -21.59 11.49
C ILE A 342 -47.37 -22.07 11.84
N GLN A 343 -48.40 -21.51 11.21
CA GLN A 343 -49.79 -21.88 11.39
C GLN A 343 -50.01 -23.38 11.15
N HIS A 344 -49.52 -23.90 10.02
CA HIS A 344 -49.62 -25.32 9.66
C HIS A 344 -49.02 -26.26 10.73
N ILE A 345 -47.95 -25.84 11.41
CA ILE A 345 -47.22 -26.65 12.39
C ILE A 345 -47.85 -26.58 13.78
N HIS A 346 -48.40 -25.42 14.15
CA HIS A 346 -48.87 -25.14 15.51
C HIS A 346 -50.40 -25.11 15.65
N GLN A 347 -51.16 -25.38 14.57
CA GLN A 347 -52.62 -25.45 14.62
C GLN A 347 -53.13 -26.48 15.62
N GLY A 348 -53.94 -26.02 16.58
CA GLY A 348 -54.50 -26.86 17.65
C GLY A 348 -53.54 -27.25 18.78
N HIS A 349 -52.30 -26.73 18.78
CA HIS A 349 -51.29 -27.04 19.80
C HIS A 349 -51.21 -26.05 20.96
N HIS A 350 -51.84 -24.87 20.85
CA HIS A 350 -51.77 -23.77 21.82
C HIS A 350 -53.15 -23.28 22.28
N SER A 351 -53.20 -22.52 23.37
CA SER A 351 -54.45 -21.98 23.95
C SER A 351 -54.31 -20.50 24.32
N LYS A 352 -55.40 -19.82 24.65
CA LYS A 352 -55.33 -18.41 25.10
C LYS A 352 -54.65 -18.22 26.46
N ASP A 353 -54.59 -19.26 27.29
CA ASP A 353 -53.91 -19.25 28.59
C ASP A 353 -52.41 -19.60 28.46
N SER A 354 -52.00 -20.20 27.34
CA SER A 354 -50.62 -20.52 26.98
C SER A 354 -50.42 -20.26 25.47
N PRO A 355 -50.40 -18.98 25.05
CA PRO A 355 -50.31 -18.61 23.65
C PRO A 355 -48.91 -18.85 23.09
N LEU A 356 -48.81 -19.07 21.77
CA LEU A 356 -47.52 -19.10 21.09
C LEU A 356 -47.01 -17.66 20.95
N ILE A 357 -45.85 -17.36 21.52
CA ILE A 357 -45.26 -16.02 21.40
C ILE A 357 -44.54 -15.94 20.05
N ILE A 358 -44.78 -14.87 19.28
CA ILE A 358 -44.15 -14.62 17.99
C ILE A 358 -43.50 -13.24 18.01
N GLY A 359 -42.27 -13.12 17.53
CA GLY A 359 -41.60 -11.83 17.42
C GLY A 359 -40.46 -11.81 16.41
N ALA A 360 -40.01 -10.60 16.05
CA ALA A 360 -38.92 -10.37 15.11
C ALA A 360 -38.03 -9.21 15.58
N VAL A 361 -36.75 -9.48 15.83
CA VAL A 361 -35.73 -8.47 16.20
C VAL A 361 -35.56 -7.38 15.14
N LYS A 362 -35.93 -7.68 13.89
CA LYS A 362 -35.87 -6.74 12.75
C LYS A 362 -36.81 -5.55 12.95
N SER A 363 -37.87 -5.68 13.76
CA SER A 363 -38.73 -4.55 14.15
C SER A 363 -37.97 -3.51 14.98
N ASN A 364 -37.03 -3.92 15.84
CA ASN A 364 -36.19 -3.01 16.62
C ASN A 364 -34.95 -2.55 15.84
N LEU A 365 -34.21 -3.50 15.28
CA LEU A 365 -32.84 -3.31 14.78
C LEU A 365 -32.76 -3.07 13.27
N GLY A 366 -33.83 -3.34 12.52
CA GLY A 366 -33.78 -3.55 11.08
C GLY A 366 -33.12 -4.87 10.68
N HIS A 367 -33.00 -5.10 9.38
CA HIS A 367 -32.42 -6.31 8.83
C HIS A 367 -30.90 -6.17 8.65
N THR A 368 -30.14 -6.80 9.57
CA THR A 368 -28.67 -6.86 9.57
C THR A 368 -28.07 -7.91 8.60
N ILE A 369 -28.79 -8.18 7.51
CA ILE A 369 -28.44 -9.13 6.43
C ILE A 369 -27.78 -10.42 6.95
N SER A 370 -26.49 -10.62 6.69
CA SER A 370 -25.71 -11.82 7.04
C SER A 370 -25.59 -12.05 8.55
N ALA A 371 -25.61 -11.01 9.38
CA ALA A 371 -25.58 -11.10 10.84
C ALA A 371 -26.94 -11.41 11.50
N SER A 372 -28.04 -11.39 10.73
CA SER A 372 -29.40 -11.37 11.31
C SER A 372 -29.80 -12.63 12.07
N GLY A 373 -29.36 -13.82 11.64
CA GLY A 373 -29.67 -15.08 12.33
C GLY A 373 -29.09 -15.14 13.75
N ILE A 374 -27.83 -14.72 13.92
CA ILE A 374 -27.20 -14.66 15.25
C ILE A 374 -27.72 -13.48 16.09
N ALA A 375 -28.15 -12.38 15.46
CA ALA A 375 -28.85 -11.30 16.18
C ALA A 375 -30.17 -11.78 16.83
N SER A 376 -30.99 -12.51 16.06
CA SER A 376 -32.21 -13.17 16.56
C SER A 376 -31.91 -14.20 17.65
N LEU A 377 -30.87 -15.02 17.47
CA LEU A 377 -30.43 -15.98 18.49
C LEU A 377 -30.00 -15.29 19.81
N ILE A 378 -29.23 -14.20 19.75
CA ILE A 378 -28.83 -13.43 20.93
C ILE A 378 -30.06 -12.84 21.65
N LYS A 379 -31.05 -12.31 20.92
CA LYS A 379 -32.32 -11.84 21.53
C LYS A 379 -33.03 -12.97 22.29
N VAL A 380 -33.10 -14.18 21.73
CA VAL A 380 -33.70 -15.35 22.40
C VAL A 380 -32.93 -15.73 23.67
N ILE A 381 -31.59 -15.83 23.60
CA ILE A 381 -30.76 -16.18 24.76
C ILE A 381 -30.87 -15.12 25.87
N ALA A 382 -30.81 -13.84 25.51
CA ALA A 382 -30.99 -12.74 26.46
C ALA A 382 -32.39 -12.77 27.09
N SER A 383 -33.43 -13.14 26.33
CA SER A 383 -34.80 -13.30 26.83
C SER A 383 -34.95 -14.48 27.79
N LEU A 384 -34.25 -15.60 27.53
CA LEU A 384 -34.18 -16.76 28.42
C LEU A 384 -33.47 -16.41 29.74
N ASN A 385 -32.37 -15.67 29.68
CA ASN A 385 -31.54 -15.35 30.84
C ASN A 385 -32.12 -14.23 31.72
N ASN A 386 -32.82 -13.26 31.13
CA ASN A 386 -33.49 -12.17 31.86
C ASN A 386 -34.98 -12.43 32.14
N GLU A 387 -35.47 -13.62 31.78
CA GLU A 387 -36.85 -14.07 32.01
C GLU A 387 -37.94 -13.11 31.49
N ARG A 388 -37.68 -12.45 30.35
CA ARG A 388 -38.60 -11.53 29.66
C ARG A 388 -38.40 -11.55 28.14
N ILE A 389 -39.48 -11.44 27.38
CA ILE A 389 -39.43 -11.28 25.92
C ILE A 389 -39.73 -9.81 25.57
N PRO A 390 -38.83 -9.10 24.84
CA PRO A 390 -39.05 -7.72 24.42
C PRO A 390 -40.19 -7.55 23.41
N ALA A 391 -40.65 -6.30 23.24
CA ALA A 391 -41.68 -5.94 22.28
C ALA A 391 -41.26 -6.17 20.81
N ASN A 392 -42.22 -6.60 20.00
CA ASN A 392 -42.19 -6.57 18.54
C ASN A 392 -42.76 -5.22 18.08
N LEU A 393 -41.87 -4.30 17.69
CA LEU A 393 -42.27 -2.94 17.33
C LEU A 393 -43.06 -2.89 16.02
N HIS A 394 -43.70 -1.75 15.77
CA HIS A 394 -44.44 -1.48 14.53
C HIS A 394 -45.61 -2.43 14.21
N TYR A 395 -46.10 -3.16 15.23
CA TYR A 395 -47.26 -4.04 15.14
C TYR A 395 -48.46 -3.45 15.87
N THR A 396 -49.57 -3.25 15.17
CA THR A 396 -50.85 -2.71 15.67
C THR A 396 -52.05 -3.48 15.13
N THR A 397 -52.06 -3.78 13.83
CA THR A 397 -53.15 -4.51 13.15
C THR A 397 -52.54 -5.63 12.31
N PRO A 398 -52.97 -6.89 12.43
CA PRO A 398 -52.47 -7.98 11.57
C PRO A 398 -52.65 -7.67 10.08
N SER A 399 -51.72 -8.13 9.25
CA SER A 399 -51.89 -8.10 7.79
C SER A 399 -53.17 -8.87 7.38
N PRO A 400 -53.93 -8.44 6.34
CA PRO A 400 -55.21 -9.08 5.97
C PRO A 400 -55.14 -10.58 5.65
N SER A 401 -53.98 -11.11 5.27
CA SER A 401 -53.75 -12.55 5.02
C SER A 401 -53.37 -13.35 6.28
N ILE A 402 -53.15 -12.68 7.42
CA ILE A 402 -52.61 -13.27 8.66
C ILE A 402 -53.68 -13.21 9.76
N ASP A 403 -53.99 -14.37 10.35
CA ASP A 403 -54.92 -14.48 11.48
C ASP A 403 -54.18 -15.05 12.72
N PRO A 404 -53.70 -14.20 13.64
CA PRO A 404 -53.05 -14.65 14.88
C PRO A 404 -53.96 -15.50 15.79
N GLU A 405 -55.27 -15.30 15.72
CA GLU A 405 -56.24 -16.03 16.56
C GLU A 405 -56.45 -17.47 16.10
N SER A 406 -56.05 -17.81 14.87
CA SER A 406 -56.08 -19.18 14.33
C SER A 406 -55.09 -20.15 15.01
N ILE A 407 -54.04 -19.63 15.64
CA ILE A 407 -53.01 -20.37 16.39
C ILE A 407 -52.65 -19.68 17.72
N PRO A 408 -53.67 -19.33 18.54
CA PRO A 408 -53.62 -18.40 19.68
C PRO A 408 -52.28 -17.66 19.88
N ALA A 409 -51.90 -16.82 18.91
CA ALA A 409 -50.56 -16.27 18.82
C ALA A 409 -50.47 -14.88 19.44
N LEU A 410 -49.47 -14.66 20.28
CA LEU A 410 -49.19 -13.39 20.94
C LEU A 410 -47.96 -12.72 20.30
N LEU A 411 -48.19 -11.65 19.55
CA LEU A 411 -47.14 -10.72 19.15
C LEU A 411 -47.05 -9.60 20.21
N PRO A 412 -45.99 -9.57 21.05
CA PRO A 412 -45.96 -8.68 22.20
C PRO A 412 -45.71 -7.23 21.78
N VAL A 413 -46.64 -6.32 22.05
CA VAL A 413 -46.48 -4.87 21.78
C VAL A 413 -45.75 -4.12 22.90
N GLN A 414 -45.47 -4.80 24.01
CA GLN A 414 -44.69 -4.34 25.16
C GLN A 414 -43.91 -5.55 25.71
N ALA A 415 -42.86 -5.33 26.52
CA ALA A 415 -42.12 -6.46 27.12
C ALA A 415 -43.01 -7.34 28.03
N ILE A 416 -42.94 -8.67 27.85
CA ILE A 416 -43.73 -9.65 28.61
C ILE A 416 -42.86 -10.60 29.45
N PRO A 417 -43.35 -11.16 30.58
CA PRO A 417 -42.61 -12.14 31.36
C PRO A 417 -42.40 -13.46 30.60
N PHE A 418 -41.24 -14.07 30.79
CA PHE A 418 -40.87 -15.40 30.27
C PHE A 418 -40.20 -16.22 31.38
N VAL A 419 -40.92 -16.36 32.49
CA VAL A 419 -40.43 -16.85 33.79
C VAL A 419 -40.14 -18.34 33.78
N LYS A 420 -39.10 -18.78 34.51
CA LYS A 420 -38.80 -20.20 34.69
C LYS A 420 -39.91 -20.95 35.44
N CYS A 421 -40.22 -22.16 34.98
CA CYS A 421 -41.23 -23.04 35.57
C CYS A 421 -40.58 -24.34 36.09
N PRO A 422 -40.69 -24.69 37.40
CA PRO A 422 -39.95 -25.81 37.99
C PRO A 422 -40.14 -27.20 37.34
N ASN A 423 -41.20 -27.39 36.55
CA ASN A 423 -41.51 -28.66 35.86
C ASN A 423 -41.73 -28.50 34.34
N LYS A 424 -41.43 -27.34 33.75
CA LYS A 424 -41.51 -27.11 32.29
C LYS A 424 -40.27 -26.36 31.83
N LYS A 425 -39.47 -26.98 30.96
CA LYS A 425 -38.39 -26.27 30.25
C LYS A 425 -38.98 -25.28 29.26
N ARG A 426 -38.37 -24.10 29.18
CA ARG A 426 -38.65 -23.10 28.14
C ARG A 426 -37.96 -23.49 26.83
N TYR A 427 -38.72 -23.52 25.75
CA TYR A 427 -38.21 -23.75 24.40
C TYR A 427 -38.54 -22.58 23.49
N ALA A 428 -37.53 -22.12 22.73
CA ALA A 428 -37.69 -21.14 21.68
C ALA A 428 -37.21 -21.69 20.34
N GLN A 429 -37.81 -21.24 19.25
CA GLN A 429 -37.36 -21.53 17.89
C GLN A 429 -36.86 -20.24 17.24
N VAL A 430 -35.74 -20.31 16.52
CA VAL A 430 -35.19 -19.21 15.72
C VAL A 430 -35.26 -19.61 14.25
N SER A 431 -35.81 -18.76 13.38
CA SER A 431 -35.90 -19.02 11.93
C SER A 431 -35.27 -17.88 11.12
N ASN A 432 -34.53 -18.21 10.07
CA ASN A 432 -33.93 -17.21 9.19
C ASN A 432 -33.85 -17.72 7.74
N PHE A 433 -34.38 -16.93 6.79
CA PHE A 433 -34.54 -17.33 5.40
C PHE A 433 -33.71 -16.43 4.48
N GLY A 434 -32.88 -17.03 3.63
CA GLY A 434 -32.11 -16.30 2.60
C GLY A 434 -32.95 -16.05 1.36
N PHE A 435 -32.83 -14.87 0.73
CA PHE A 435 -33.57 -14.58 -0.52
C PHE A 435 -33.18 -15.49 -1.70
N THR A 436 -32.14 -16.32 -1.56
CA THR A 436 -31.78 -17.39 -2.51
C THR A 436 -32.46 -18.73 -2.22
N GLY A 437 -33.41 -18.74 -1.27
CA GLY A 437 -34.21 -19.89 -0.88
C GLY A 437 -33.56 -20.81 0.17
N THR A 438 -32.44 -20.43 0.79
CA THR A 438 -31.81 -21.23 1.87
C THR A 438 -32.46 -20.89 3.22
N ASN A 439 -33.22 -21.83 3.77
CA ASN A 439 -33.88 -21.69 5.07
C ASN A 439 -33.08 -22.40 6.16
N VAL A 440 -32.94 -21.75 7.32
CA VAL A 440 -32.34 -22.36 8.50
C VAL A 440 -33.23 -22.10 9.71
N SER A 441 -33.41 -23.11 10.54
CA SER A 441 -34.05 -22.95 11.85
C SER A 441 -33.40 -23.80 12.93
N ALA A 442 -33.44 -23.31 14.17
CA ALA A 442 -32.86 -23.96 15.34
C ALA A 442 -33.84 -23.96 16.53
N VAL A 443 -33.90 -25.06 17.28
CA VAL A 443 -34.62 -25.15 18.56
C VAL A 443 -33.64 -24.95 19.71
N ILE A 444 -33.93 -23.95 20.54
CA ILE A 444 -33.13 -23.48 21.66
C ILE A 444 -33.85 -23.85 22.96
N GLU A 445 -33.17 -24.62 23.80
CA GLU A 445 -33.56 -24.95 25.17
C GLU A 445 -32.84 -24.02 26.15
N GLU A 446 -33.51 -23.66 27.24
CA GLU A 446 -32.90 -22.89 28.33
C GLU A 446 -31.67 -23.61 28.95
N PRO A 447 -30.73 -22.88 29.57
CA PRO A 447 -29.53 -23.51 30.12
C PRO A 447 -29.86 -24.45 31.30
N PRO A 448 -29.12 -25.57 31.45
CA PRO A 448 -29.36 -26.54 32.52
C PRO A 448 -29.09 -25.94 33.90
N GLU A 449 -29.84 -26.39 34.91
CA GLU A 449 -29.57 -26.03 36.30
C GLU A 449 -28.25 -26.68 36.75
N LEU A 450 -27.21 -25.84 36.90
CA LEU A 450 -25.96 -26.21 37.54
C LEU A 450 -26.01 -25.75 39.00
N ALA A 451 -25.79 -26.68 39.93
CA ALA A 451 -25.68 -26.34 41.34
C ALA A 451 -24.41 -25.51 41.57
N LEU A 452 -24.56 -24.21 41.85
CA LEU A 452 -23.47 -23.38 42.34
C LEU A 452 -22.92 -24.00 43.63
N THR A 453 -21.61 -24.27 43.68
CA THR A 453 -20.97 -24.73 44.90
C THR A 453 -20.96 -23.58 45.91
N PRO A 454 -21.63 -23.68 47.06
CA PRO A 454 -21.67 -22.59 48.03
C PRO A 454 -20.31 -22.48 48.73
N PHE A 455 -19.42 -21.65 48.17
CA PHE A 455 -18.11 -21.38 48.74
C PHE A 455 -18.17 -20.15 49.65
N SER A 456 -17.83 -20.37 50.92
CA SER A 456 -17.57 -19.30 51.88
C SER A 456 -16.10 -18.94 51.77
N ALA A 457 -15.76 -17.90 50.99
CA ALA A 457 -14.40 -17.38 50.96
C ALA A 457 -13.92 -16.99 52.38
N PRO A 458 -12.62 -17.14 52.69
CA PRO A 458 -12.07 -16.64 53.96
C PRO A 458 -12.25 -15.12 54.02
N HIS A 459 -13.11 -14.66 54.92
CA HIS A 459 -13.58 -13.26 54.97
C HIS A 459 -12.52 -12.23 55.43
N ASP A 460 -11.36 -12.69 55.88
CA ASP A 460 -10.33 -11.88 56.56
C ASP A 460 -8.96 -11.87 55.85
N GLU A 461 -8.83 -12.47 54.65
CA GLU A 461 -7.56 -12.49 53.90
C GLU A 461 -7.54 -11.50 52.71
N PRO A 462 -6.50 -10.64 52.60
CA PRO A 462 -6.42 -9.65 51.54
C PRO A 462 -6.36 -10.32 50.17
N GLN A 463 -7.10 -9.78 49.21
CA GLN A 463 -7.14 -10.24 47.82
C GLN A 463 -6.38 -9.26 46.91
N CYS A 464 -5.76 -9.76 45.84
CA CYS A 464 -5.10 -8.92 44.83
C CYS A 464 -5.95 -8.83 43.56
N PHE A 465 -6.59 -7.68 43.37
CA PHE A 465 -7.27 -7.33 42.13
C PHE A 465 -6.23 -6.99 41.05
N VAL A 466 -6.34 -7.60 39.87
CA VAL A 466 -5.40 -7.42 38.76
C VAL A 466 -6.13 -7.03 37.47
N LEU A 467 -5.62 -6.02 36.77
CA LEU A 467 -6.06 -5.66 35.42
C LEU A 467 -4.85 -5.46 34.51
N SER A 468 -5.00 -5.87 33.25
CA SER A 468 -4.03 -5.58 32.21
C SER A 468 -4.68 -5.22 30.89
N ALA A 469 -3.97 -4.48 30.05
CA ALA A 469 -4.38 -4.22 28.68
C ALA A 469 -3.19 -4.02 27.72
N HIS A 470 -3.48 -4.09 26.42
CA HIS A 470 -2.47 -3.89 25.38
C HIS A 470 -2.01 -2.43 25.25
N SER A 471 -2.82 -1.47 25.70
CA SER A 471 -2.45 -0.06 25.82
C SER A 471 -2.85 0.54 27.17
N GLU A 472 -2.19 1.64 27.56
CA GLU A 472 -2.53 2.40 28.77
C GLU A 472 -3.94 3.02 28.67
N TYR A 473 -4.38 3.37 27.45
CA TYR A 473 -5.72 3.91 27.19
C TYR A 473 -6.79 2.84 27.47
N SER A 474 -6.62 1.62 26.95
CA SER A 474 -7.47 0.47 27.26
C SER A 474 -7.51 0.19 28.76
N LEU A 475 -6.36 0.17 29.45
CA LEU A 475 -6.28 -0.11 30.88
C LEU A 475 -7.08 0.89 31.74
N LYS A 476 -7.02 2.19 31.39
CA LYS A 476 -7.81 3.24 32.06
C LYS A 476 -9.32 3.06 31.88
N HIS A 477 -9.76 2.69 30.68
CA HIS A 477 -11.18 2.46 30.40
C HIS A 477 -11.69 1.17 31.04
N MET A 478 -10.86 0.11 31.06
CA MET A 478 -11.15 -1.13 31.78
C MET A 478 -11.23 -0.91 33.29
N LEU A 479 -10.36 -0.09 33.89
CA LEU A 479 -10.48 0.31 35.30
C LEU A 479 -11.81 1.03 35.58
N ALA A 480 -12.26 1.91 34.68
CA ALA A 480 -13.54 2.61 34.83
C ALA A 480 -14.76 1.67 34.68
N SER A 481 -14.73 0.72 33.75
CA SER A 481 -15.82 -0.27 33.59
C SER A 481 -15.85 -1.27 34.75
N HIS A 482 -14.70 -1.72 35.23
CA HIS A 482 -14.61 -2.60 36.40
C HIS A 482 -15.01 -1.87 37.70
N LEU A 483 -14.73 -0.57 37.85
CA LEU A 483 -15.24 0.22 38.97
C LEU A 483 -16.77 0.29 38.98
N ARG A 484 -17.40 0.49 37.81
CA ARG A 484 -18.86 0.46 37.69
C ARG A 484 -19.41 -0.91 38.07
N TYR A 485 -18.87 -1.96 37.46
CA TYR A 485 -19.23 -3.35 37.76
C TYR A 485 -19.11 -3.69 39.25
N LEU A 486 -18.01 -3.29 39.90
CA LEU A 486 -17.81 -3.54 41.34
C LEU A 486 -18.87 -2.85 42.22
N LYS A 487 -19.43 -1.71 41.80
CA LYS A 487 -20.52 -1.03 42.52
C LYS A 487 -21.90 -1.65 42.32
N GLU A 488 -22.14 -2.23 41.16
CA GLU A 488 -23.46 -2.70 40.72
C GLU A 488 -23.65 -4.22 40.92
N SER A 489 -22.58 -5.00 40.78
CA SER A 489 -22.59 -6.46 40.90
C SER A 489 -22.68 -6.94 42.35
N SER A 490 -23.36 -8.06 42.60
CA SER A 490 -23.35 -8.79 43.88
C SER A 490 -22.16 -9.75 44.04
N ALA A 491 -21.33 -9.93 43.01
CA ALA A 491 -20.18 -10.86 43.02
C ALA A 491 -19.19 -10.59 44.17
N SER A 492 -18.62 -11.66 44.73
CA SER A 492 -17.59 -11.57 45.77
C SER A 492 -16.27 -11.04 45.19
N LEU A 493 -15.44 -10.43 46.04
CA LEU A 493 -14.11 -9.97 45.61
C LEU A 493 -13.21 -11.13 45.18
N HIS A 494 -13.32 -12.28 45.86
CA HIS A 494 -12.56 -13.49 45.54
C HIS A 494 -12.90 -14.04 44.15
N ASP A 495 -14.20 -14.15 43.81
CA ASP A 495 -14.64 -14.62 42.50
C ASP A 495 -14.19 -13.68 41.37
N VAL A 496 -14.25 -12.37 41.61
CA VAL A 496 -13.76 -11.34 40.67
C VAL A 496 -12.26 -11.47 40.44
N CYS A 497 -11.45 -11.53 41.51
CA CYS A 497 -10.00 -11.66 41.40
C CYS A 497 -9.58 -12.99 40.75
N SER A 498 -10.22 -14.09 41.12
CA SER A 498 -9.95 -15.42 40.54
C SER A 498 -10.35 -15.52 39.07
N THR A 499 -11.46 -14.89 38.67
CA THR A 499 -11.86 -14.80 37.26
C THR A 499 -10.89 -13.91 36.47
N LEU A 500 -10.43 -12.78 37.03
CA LEU A 500 -9.39 -11.95 36.41
C LEU A 500 -8.07 -12.70 36.20
N ILE A 501 -7.66 -13.53 37.17
CA ILE A 501 -6.41 -14.28 37.11
C ILE A 501 -6.49 -15.46 36.13
N ASN A 502 -7.62 -16.18 36.07
CA ASN A 502 -7.73 -17.43 35.28
C ASN A 502 -8.43 -17.28 33.92
N CYS A 503 -9.31 -16.28 33.75
CA CYS A 503 -10.21 -16.15 32.60
C CYS A 503 -9.95 -14.89 31.74
N ARG A 504 -8.82 -14.22 31.94
CA ARG A 504 -8.36 -13.05 31.16
C ARG A 504 -6.86 -13.15 30.86
N ASP A 505 -6.44 -12.63 29.71
CA ASP A 505 -5.04 -12.57 29.30
C ASP A 505 -4.28 -11.44 30.00
N HIS A 506 -2.97 -11.63 30.18
CA HIS A 506 -2.12 -10.74 30.98
C HIS A 506 -1.15 -9.92 30.11
N TYR A 507 -1.62 -8.76 29.64
CA TYR A 507 -0.93 -7.84 28.74
C TYR A 507 0.12 -6.93 29.40
N LYS A 508 0.83 -6.12 28.60
CA LYS A 508 2.02 -5.34 29.00
C LYS A 508 1.76 -4.09 29.84
N PHE A 509 0.57 -3.49 29.80
CA PHE A 509 0.19 -2.45 30.75
C PHE A 509 -0.62 -3.10 31.87
N ARG A 510 -0.22 -2.88 33.13
CA ARG A 510 -0.74 -3.61 34.29
C ARG A 510 -1.05 -2.67 35.46
N CYS A 511 -2.12 -3.01 36.19
CA CYS A 511 -2.53 -2.42 37.46
C CYS A 511 -2.83 -3.56 38.44
N ALA A 512 -2.30 -3.48 39.66
CA ALA A 512 -2.59 -4.43 40.73
C ALA A 512 -2.92 -3.67 42.02
N ILE A 513 -3.95 -4.11 42.73
CA ILE A 513 -4.43 -3.46 43.96
C ILE A 513 -4.75 -4.54 44.99
N ILE A 514 -4.04 -4.52 46.12
CA ILE A 514 -4.35 -5.36 47.28
C ILE A 514 -5.43 -4.67 48.12
N ALA A 515 -6.49 -5.38 48.50
CA ALA A 515 -7.57 -4.89 49.35
C ALA A 515 -8.14 -6.03 50.23
N GLN A 516 -8.59 -5.70 51.44
CA GLN A 516 -9.24 -6.63 52.37
C GLN A 516 -10.67 -6.97 51.94
N ASN A 517 -11.37 -6.00 51.32
CA ASN A 517 -12.74 -6.16 50.88
C ASN A 517 -13.05 -5.30 49.65
N LYS A 518 -14.25 -5.49 49.12
CA LYS A 518 -14.74 -4.88 47.89
C LYS A 518 -14.89 -3.37 48.03
N GLU A 519 -15.31 -2.90 49.20
CA GLU A 519 -15.48 -1.50 49.55
C GLU A 519 -14.14 -0.76 49.58
N GLU A 520 -13.10 -1.35 50.18
CA GLU A 520 -11.74 -0.81 50.17
C GLU A 520 -11.17 -0.75 48.74
N LEU A 521 -11.40 -1.78 47.92
CA LEU A 521 -10.99 -1.77 46.51
C LEU A 521 -11.65 -0.62 45.73
N ILE A 522 -12.96 -0.45 45.88
CA ILE A 522 -13.71 0.65 45.26
C ILE A 522 -13.11 2.00 45.69
N GLN A 523 -12.90 2.22 46.99
CA GLN A 523 -12.30 3.45 47.51
C GLN A 523 -10.89 3.71 46.95
N LYS A 524 -10.05 2.67 46.84
CA LYS A 524 -8.70 2.79 46.24
C LYS A 524 -8.75 3.17 44.77
N ILE A 525 -9.68 2.59 43.99
CA ILE A 525 -9.83 2.94 42.57
C ILE A 525 -10.38 4.37 42.42
N GLU A 526 -11.37 4.78 43.21
CA GLU A 526 -11.93 6.15 43.19
C GLU A 526 -10.90 7.22 43.59
N ALA A 527 -10.13 6.95 44.65
CA ALA A 527 -9.05 7.83 45.12
C ALA A 527 -7.81 7.81 44.21
N LYS A 528 -7.80 6.97 43.16
CA LYS A 528 -6.63 6.70 42.28
C LYS A 528 -5.38 6.27 43.05
N ALA A 529 -5.57 5.50 44.13
CA ALA A 529 -4.52 4.93 44.96
C ALA A 529 -3.97 3.63 44.33
N TYR A 530 -3.48 3.73 43.09
CA TYR A 530 -2.90 2.65 42.31
C TYR A 530 -1.91 3.20 41.27
N GLU A 531 -1.04 2.34 40.76
CA GLU A 531 -0.08 2.69 39.70
C GLU A 531 -0.34 1.91 38.41
N LEU A 532 -0.18 2.59 37.27
CA LEU A 532 -0.24 1.98 35.95
C LEU A 532 1.19 1.71 35.46
N ASN A 533 1.55 0.44 35.36
CA ASN A 533 2.91 0.01 35.05
C ASN A 533 2.99 -0.57 33.63
N LYS A 534 3.99 -0.16 32.84
CA LYS A 534 4.38 -0.84 31.59
C LYS A 534 5.49 -1.83 31.90
N VAL A 535 5.25 -3.12 31.64
CA VAL A 535 6.15 -4.22 32.00
C VAL A 535 6.57 -5.02 30.77
N ALA A 536 7.77 -5.63 30.82
CA ALA A 536 8.16 -6.65 29.85
C ALA A 536 7.39 -7.95 30.13
N LEU A 537 6.86 -8.60 29.10
CA LEU A 537 6.08 -9.83 29.25
C LEU A 537 6.98 -11.06 29.36
N LYS A 538 6.69 -11.93 30.32
CA LYS A 538 7.29 -13.27 30.40
C LYS A 538 6.37 -14.26 29.69
N LYS A 539 6.96 -15.17 28.91
CA LYS A 539 6.22 -16.14 28.07
C LYS A 539 5.61 -17.28 28.87
N ASP A 540 6.30 -17.73 29.91
CA ASP A 540 5.87 -18.86 30.70
C ASP A 540 4.67 -18.51 31.58
N ILE A 541 3.68 -19.41 31.58
CA ILE A 541 2.57 -19.36 32.53
C ILE A 541 3.10 -19.86 33.89
N ILE A 542 3.07 -18.98 34.88
CA ILE A 542 3.44 -19.30 36.25
C ILE A 542 2.19 -19.68 37.03
N ILE A 543 2.17 -20.89 37.55
CA ILE A 543 1.18 -21.34 38.53
C ILE A 543 1.56 -20.76 39.89
N ILE A 544 0.65 -20.02 40.51
CA ILE A 544 0.86 -19.34 41.79
C ILE A 544 -0.18 -19.78 42.83
N GLU A 545 0.10 -19.48 44.09
CA GLU A 545 -0.84 -19.65 45.21
C GLU A 545 -1.71 -18.38 45.37
N HIS A 546 -2.72 -18.45 46.24
CA HIS A 546 -3.72 -17.39 46.42
C HIS A 546 -3.21 -16.18 47.24
N GLU A 547 -1.93 -16.16 47.64
CA GLU A 547 -1.35 -15.07 48.44
C GLU A 547 -1.30 -13.75 47.65
N ALA A 548 -2.07 -12.74 48.08
CA ALA A 548 -2.16 -11.44 47.39
C ALA A 548 -0.82 -10.74 47.14
N GLN A 549 0.15 -10.87 48.06
CA GLN A 549 1.47 -10.27 47.86
C GLN A 549 2.30 -11.02 46.82
N GLN A 550 2.15 -12.34 46.71
CA GLN A 550 2.79 -13.16 45.67
C GLN A 550 2.18 -12.83 44.29
N ILE A 551 0.84 -12.75 44.20
CA ILE A 551 0.09 -12.33 43.01
C ILE A 551 0.59 -10.96 42.54
N TYR A 552 0.56 -9.95 43.42
CA TYR A 552 0.98 -8.57 43.12
C TYR A 552 2.40 -8.51 42.55
N THR A 553 3.36 -9.16 43.22
CA THR A 553 4.77 -9.15 42.83
C THR A 553 5.00 -9.84 41.48
N HIS A 554 4.43 -11.03 41.25
CA HIS A 554 4.62 -11.75 39.98
C HIS A 554 3.93 -11.06 38.81
N PHE A 555 2.72 -10.53 39.04
CA PHE A 555 1.96 -9.81 38.04
C PHE A 555 2.64 -8.51 37.62
N LEU A 556 3.14 -7.70 38.56
CA LEU A 556 3.90 -6.49 38.20
C LEU A 556 5.32 -6.80 37.68
N ALA A 557 5.85 -7.99 37.94
CA ALA A 557 7.07 -8.50 37.30
C ALA A 557 6.84 -9.15 35.91
N GLY A 558 5.68 -8.94 35.28
CA GLY A 558 5.40 -9.34 33.91
C GLY A 558 5.01 -10.80 33.67
N ALA A 559 4.82 -11.60 34.72
CA ALA A 559 4.45 -13.02 34.60
C ALA A 559 3.02 -13.20 34.07
N ASN A 560 2.77 -14.19 33.21
CA ASN A 560 1.41 -14.66 32.95
C ASN A 560 1.02 -15.61 34.10
N ILE A 561 0.16 -15.16 35.01
CA ILE A 561 -0.20 -15.91 36.23
C ILE A 561 -1.53 -16.64 36.10
N ARG A 562 -1.60 -17.86 36.64
CA ARG A 562 -2.81 -18.69 36.77
C ARG A 562 -2.80 -19.40 38.13
N PHE A 563 -3.97 -19.77 38.65
CA PHE A 563 -4.05 -20.71 39.76
C PHE A 563 -3.99 -22.17 39.25
N ALA A 564 -3.60 -23.10 40.12
CA ALA A 564 -3.59 -24.51 39.76
C ALA A 564 -5.02 -25.04 39.55
N LYS A 565 -5.22 -25.88 38.53
CA LYS A 565 -6.51 -26.54 38.34
C LYS A 565 -6.81 -27.42 39.56
N ASN A 566 -7.95 -27.18 40.20
CA ASN A 566 -8.52 -27.90 41.35
C ASN A 566 -7.93 -27.57 42.74
N THR A 567 -7.19 -26.47 42.96
CA THR A 567 -6.71 -26.12 44.32
C THR A 567 -7.72 -25.35 45.17
N GLU A 568 -8.50 -24.43 44.60
CA GLU A 568 -9.64 -23.76 45.28
C GLU A 568 -10.85 -23.58 44.35
N SER A 569 -12.04 -23.42 44.94
CA SER A 569 -13.34 -23.36 44.26
C SER A 569 -13.88 -21.93 44.20
N TYR A 570 -13.52 -21.17 43.16
CA TYR A 570 -14.19 -19.91 42.83
C TYR A 570 -15.32 -20.14 41.82
N ASN A 571 -16.31 -19.26 41.80
CA ASN A 571 -17.36 -19.23 40.78
C ASN A 571 -16.98 -18.21 39.70
N PRO A 572 -16.80 -18.58 38.42
CA PRO A 572 -16.52 -17.62 37.36
C PRO A 572 -17.65 -16.59 37.20
N VAL A 573 -17.30 -15.29 37.17
CA VAL A 573 -18.27 -14.20 37.08
C VAL A 573 -18.21 -13.45 35.75
N ASP A 574 -19.31 -12.78 35.39
CA ASP A 574 -19.40 -11.97 34.18
C ASP A 574 -18.68 -10.64 34.37
N LEU A 575 -17.38 -10.62 34.06
CA LEU A 575 -16.56 -9.42 34.11
C LEU A 575 -16.72 -8.56 32.85
N PRO A 576 -16.61 -7.21 32.97
CA PRO A 576 -16.59 -6.32 31.82
C PRO A 576 -15.65 -6.76 30.71
N LEU A 577 -16.10 -6.59 29.46
CA LEU A 577 -15.39 -7.01 28.26
C LEU A 577 -14.18 -6.09 27.99
N TYR A 578 -13.24 -6.57 27.16
CA TYR A 578 -12.05 -5.79 26.80
C TYR A 578 -12.40 -4.50 26.04
N PHE A 579 -11.69 -3.42 26.37
CA PHE A 579 -11.85 -2.10 25.77
C PHE A 579 -10.71 -1.80 24.79
N PHE A 580 -11.04 -1.69 23.51
CA PHE A 580 -10.06 -1.51 22.42
C PHE A 580 -9.57 -0.06 22.28
N ASP A 581 -8.28 0.12 22.01
CA ASP A 581 -7.64 1.41 21.72
C ASP A 581 -7.78 1.74 20.22
N ARG A 582 -9.04 1.96 19.81
CA ARG A 582 -9.39 2.07 18.40
C ARG A 582 -8.85 3.35 17.77
N LYS A 583 -8.30 3.20 16.56
CA LYS A 583 -7.80 4.29 15.72
C LYS A 583 -8.46 4.26 14.36
N THR A 584 -8.46 5.38 13.66
CA THR A 584 -9.03 5.52 12.32
C THR A 584 -8.16 4.82 11.28
N TYR A 585 -8.73 3.84 10.59
CA TYR A 585 -8.17 3.20 9.41
C TYR A 585 -9.20 3.22 8.29
N TRP A 586 -8.85 3.87 7.19
CA TRP A 586 -9.63 3.94 5.96
C TRP A 586 -8.68 4.03 4.78
N HIS A 587 -9.11 3.62 3.59
CA HIS A 587 -8.30 3.79 2.39
C HIS A 587 -8.10 5.27 2.08
N ASP A 588 -6.89 5.63 1.65
CA ASP A 588 -6.60 6.98 1.19
C ASP A 588 -7.12 7.12 -0.25
N LYS A 589 -8.01 8.09 -0.50
CA LYS A 589 -8.50 8.37 -1.85
C LYS A 589 -7.34 8.92 -2.70
N GLU A 590 -7.29 8.60 -3.99
CA GLU A 590 -6.41 9.33 -4.92
C GLU A 590 -6.93 10.76 -5.11
N ASP A 591 -6.52 11.66 -4.22
CA ASP A 591 -6.90 13.07 -4.29
C ASP A 591 -6.13 13.79 -5.40
N LYS A 592 -6.63 13.64 -6.62
CA LYS A 592 -6.13 14.30 -7.84
C LYS A 592 -6.22 15.83 -7.78
N SER A 593 -6.76 16.41 -6.71
CA SER A 593 -6.83 17.86 -6.48
C SER A 593 -5.68 18.42 -5.65
N ILE A 594 -4.89 17.59 -4.95
CA ILE A 594 -3.77 18.04 -4.10
C ILE A 594 -2.48 17.33 -4.48
N SER A 595 -1.72 17.92 -5.41
CA SER A 595 -0.30 17.57 -5.57
C SER A 595 0.49 18.10 -4.36
N VAL A 596 0.58 17.30 -3.30
CA VAL A 596 1.58 17.49 -2.25
C VAL A 596 2.95 17.48 -2.94
N ASP A 597 3.76 18.52 -2.73
CA ASP A 597 5.03 18.64 -3.44
C ASP A 597 5.92 17.42 -3.19
N ALA A 598 6.28 16.72 -4.27
CA ALA A 598 7.26 15.65 -4.19
C ALA A 598 8.56 16.19 -3.56
N PRO A 599 9.17 15.46 -2.60
CA PRO A 599 10.39 15.90 -1.96
C PRO A 599 11.50 16.05 -3.00
N VAL A 600 12.09 17.24 -3.08
CA VAL A 600 13.23 17.52 -3.97
C VAL A 600 14.48 16.89 -3.39
N PRO A 601 15.17 15.98 -4.10
CA PRO A 601 16.46 15.47 -3.68
C PRO A 601 17.49 16.61 -3.63
N GLN A 602 18.08 16.84 -2.47
CA GLN A 602 19.03 17.94 -2.26
C GLN A 602 20.42 17.66 -2.85
N ASP A 603 20.71 16.38 -3.12
CA ASP A 603 22.02 15.86 -3.51
C ASP A 603 22.16 15.65 -5.04
N TRP A 604 21.11 15.96 -5.81
CA TRP A 604 21.07 15.89 -7.28
C TRP A 604 21.61 17.15 -7.98
N GLY A 605 21.99 18.18 -7.22
CA GLY A 605 22.64 19.37 -7.76
C GLY A 605 24.14 19.15 -7.95
N PHE A 606 24.66 19.47 -9.13
CA PHE A 606 26.10 19.43 -9.45
C PHE A 606 26.53 20.67 -10.25
N GLN A 607 27.78 21.10 -10.09
CA GLN A 607 28.38 22.20 -10.83
C GLN A 607 29.81 21.87 -11.27
N LEU A 608 30.22 22.42 -12.42
CA LEU A 608 31.62 22.44 -12.81
C LEU A 608 32.38 23.45 -11.94
N GLN A 609 33.46 23.00 -11.34
CA GLN A 609 34.43 23.83 -10.62
C GLN A 609 35.77 23.74 -11.32
N TRP A 610 36.43 24.88 -11.52
CA TRP A 610 37.75 24.95 -12.14
C TRP A 610 38.82 25.14 -11.08
N GLN A 611 39.89 24.34 -11.16
CA GLN A 611 41.02 24.39 -10.24
C GLN A 611 42.35 24.43 -10.99
N SER A 612 43.30 25.22 -10.45
CA SER A 612 44.66 25.33 -10.99
C SER A 612 45.44 24.04 -10.73
N GLN A 613 46.07 23.48 -11.76
CA GLN A 613 46.85 22.23 -11.68
C GLN A 613 48.22 22.43 -12.33
N PRO A 614 49.34 22.36 -11.58
CA PRO A 614 50.68 22.52 -12.15
C PRO A 614 51.05 21.35 -13.06
N VAL A 615 51.78 21.65 -14.14
CA VAL A 615 52.36 20.65 -15.06
C VAL A 615 53.52 19.93 -14.36
N GLY A 616 53.48 18.60 -14.33
CA GLY A 616 54.52 17.75 -13.74
C GLY A 616 55.73 17.57 -14.66
N LYS A 617 56.87 17.15 -14.11
CA LYS A 617 58.14 16.95 -14.85
C LYS A 617 58.26 15.61 -15.58
N ASP A 618 57.28 14.72 -15.43
CA ASP A 618 57.26 13.42 -16.11
C ASP A 618 56.73 13.62 -17.54
N HIS A 619 57.64 13.69 -18.51
CA HIS A 619 57.32 13.98 -19.90
C HIS A 619 57.39 12.72 -20.77
N ARG A 620 56.41 12.52 -21.67
CA ARG A 620 56.47 11.53 -22.75
C ARG A 620 57.60 11.88 -23.71
N LYS A 621 58.25 10.88 -24.31
CA LYS A 621 59.19 11.11 -25.42
C LYS A 621 58.41 11.10 -26.74
N ILE A 622 58.35 12.24 -27.44
CA ILE A 622 57.73 12.35 -28.78
C ILE A 622 58.56 11.53 -29.80
N SER A 623 57.92 10.91 -30.81
CA SER A 623 58.60 9.96 -31.71
C SER A 623 59.51 10.65 -32.74
N GLY A 624 59.28 11.93 -32.99
CA GLY A 624 59.97 12.74 -34.00
C GLY A 624 59.27 12.77 -35.36
N LYS A 625 58.14 12.07 -35.51
CA LYS A 625 57.23 12.28 -36.64
C LYS A 625 56.57 13.67 -36.57
N PRO A 626 56.17 14.24 -37.71
CA PRO A 626 55.50 15.53 -37.72
C PRO A 626 54.04 15.45 -37.27
N TRP A 627 53.50 16.60 -36.88
CA TRP A 627 52.10 16.84 -36.56
C TRP A 627 51.47 17.72 -37.64
N LEU A 628 50.20 17.47 -37.96
CA LEU A 628 49.44 18.29 -38.91
C LEU A 628 48.74 19.45 -38.19
N LEU A 629 49.00 20.69 -38.60
CA LEU A 629 48.29 21.88 -38.13
C LEU A 629 47.20 22.28 -39.14
N ILE A 630 45.94 22.23 -38.71
CA ILE A 630 44.76 22.61 -39.51
C ILE A 630 44.26 23.96 -39.02
N GLY A 631 44.35 25.01 -39.84
CA GLY A 631 44.13 26.40 -39.40
C GLY A 631 45.33 27.02 -38.68
N ALA A 632 45.15 28.24 -38.14
CA ALA A 632 46.16 29.00 -37.36
C ALA A 632 47.63 28.95 -37.85
N LYS A 633 47.86 29.03 -39.17
CA LYS A 633 49.18 28.84 -39.82
C LYS A 633 50.33 29.69 -39.26
N HIS A 634 50.01 30.82 -38.62
CA HIS A 634 50.98 31.69 -37.95
C HIS A 634 51.68 31.03 -36.76
N LEU A 635 51.07 30.03 -36.11
CA LEU A 635 51.65 29.32 -34.96
C LEU A 635 52.72 28.29 -35.34
N ALA A 636 52.81 27.90 -36.63
CA ALA A 636 53.66 26.79 -37.07
C ALA A 636 55.15 26.98 -36.76
N SER A 637 55.68 28.20 -36.89
CA SER A 637 57.08 28.50 -36.54
C SER A 637 57.34 28.35 -35.04
N GLY A 638 56.43 28.82 -34.19
CA GLY A 638 56.54 28.70 -32.74
C GLY A 638 56.52 27.24 -32.28
N PHE A 639 55.72 26.37 -32.91
CA PHE A 639 55.74 24.93 -32.63
C PHE A 639 57.09 24.29 -32.98
N ILE A 640 57.66 24.65 -34.13
CA ILE A 640 58.97 24.16 -34.58
C ILE A 640 60.09 24.63 -33.63
N GLU A 641 60.04 25.87 -33.15
CA GLU A 641 60.97 26.40 -32.14
C GLU A 641 60.88 25.67 -30.80
N GLN A 642 59.69 25.22 -30.40
CA GLN A 642 59.47 24.34 -29.23
C GLN A 642 59.82 22.87 -29.49
N GLY A 643 60.35 22.53 -30.68
CA GLY A 643 60.82 21.19 -31.03
C GLY A 643 59.74 20.23 -31.53
N LEU A 644 58.54 20.72 -31.88
CA LEU A 644 57.46 19.94 -32.48
C LEU A 644 57.46 20.13 -34.01
N PRO A 645 57.78 19.11 -34.83
CA PRO A 645 57.78 19.27 -36.28
C PRO A 645 56.34 19.40 -36.80
N ILE A 646 56.04 20.44 -37.59
CA ILE A 646 54.71 20.72 -38.14
C ILE A 646 54.69 20.58 -39.68
N VAL A 647 53.61 20.03 -40.22
CA VAL A 647 53.16 20.20 -41.62
C VAL A 647 51.81 20.94 -41.64
N LEU A 648 51.54 21.68 -42.72
CA LEU A 648 50.29 22.44 -42.88
C LEU A 648 49.24 21.64 -43.66
N ASP A 649 47.97 22.03 -43.50
CA ASP A 649 46.84 21.47 -44.25
C ASP A 649 46.95 21.63 -45.77
N ASP A 650 47.56 22.71 -46.26
CA ASP A 650 47.85 22.91 -47.69
C ASP A 650 48.80 21.84 -48.27
N ASP A 651 49.72 21.30 -47.47
CA ASP A 651 50.77 20.38 -47.92
C ASP A 651 50.26 18.96 -48.21
N SER A 652 49.00 18.67 -47.84
CA SER A 652 48.33 17.37 -48.06
C SER A 652 49.14 16.14 -47.60
N PRO A 653 49.69 16.12 -46.36
CA PRO A 653 50.54 15.03 -45.89
C PRO A 653 49.77 13.70 -45.77
N ALA A 654 50.49 12.60 -45.96
CA ALA A 654 49.95 11.26 -45.73
C ALA A 654 49.67 11.05 -44.24
N LEU A 655 48.38 10.99 -43.85
CA LEU A 655 47.93 11.04 -42.46
C LEU A 655 48.49 9.90 -41.58
N ASP A 656 48.87 8.76 -42.16
CA ASP A 656 49.51 7.61 -41.50
C ASP A 656 50.98 7.85 -41.10
N THR A 657 51.60 8.92 -41.61
CA THR A 657 52.97 9.31 -41.28
C THR A 657 53.08 10.23 -40.06
N LEU A 658 51.95 10.70 -39.52
CA LEU A 658 51.88 11.69 -38.44
C LEU A 658 51.97 11.07 -37.03
N ASP A 659 52.35 11.87 -36.03
CA ASP A 659 52.17 11.54 -34.59
C ASP A 659 50.82 12.07 -34.04
N GLY A 660 50.27 13.14 -34.65
CA GLY A 660 49.04 13.80 -34.21
C GLY A 660 48.57 14.94 -35.09
N ILE A 661 47.42 15.52 -34.75
CA ILE A 661 46.78 16.64 -35.45
C ILE A 661 46.42 17.73 -34.44
N ILE A 662 46.76 18.97 -34.75
CA ILE A 662 46.31 20.17 -34.05
C ILE A 662 45.22 20.84 -34.91
N PHE A 663 43.97 20.68 -34.49
CA PHE A 663 42.81 21.32 -35.09
C PHE A 663 42.60 22.70 -34.46
N ALA A 664 43.09 23.72 -35.17
CA ALA A 664 42.97 25.14 -34.83
C ALA A 664 42.18 25.88 -35.91
N ALA A 665 41.17 25.22 -36.49
CA ALA A 665 40.32 25.82 -37.51
C ALA A 665 39.65 27.08 -36.95
N ASN A 666 39.77 28.19 -37.67
CA ASN A 666 39.21 29.50 -37.30
C ASN A 666 39.82 30.19 -36.05
N PHE A 667 40.76 29.55 -35.37
CA PHE A 667 41.49 30.10 -34.23
C PHE A 667 42.25 31.39 -34.61
N GLY A 668 42.14 32.43 -33.78
CA GLY A 668 42.74 33.76 -34.01
C GLY A 668 42.12 34.60 -35.15
N SER A 669 41.04 34.15 -35.78
CA SER A 669 40.41 34.90 -36.89
C SER A 669 39.50 36.04 -36.40
N ILE A 670 39.32 37.07 -37.24
CA ILE A 670 38.42 38.20 -36.94
C ILE A 670 36.97 37.69 -36.82
N PRO A 671 36.26 37.93 -35.70
CA PRO A 671 34.91 37.45 -35.54
C PRO A 671 33.94 38.09 -36.54
N PRO A 672 32.86 37.39 -36.93
CA PRO A 672 31.79 37.95 -37.75
C PRO A 672 31.10 39.18 -37.12
N LYS A 673 30.24 39.84 -37.91
CA LYS A 673 29.50 41.05 -37.46
C LYS A 673 28.03 40.82 -37.14
N ASP A 674 27.47 39.68 -37.52
CA ASP A 674 26.07 39.35 -37.31
C ASP A 674 25.90 37.89 -36.87
N ILE A 675 24.77 37.61 -36.21
CA ILE A 675 24.47 36.34 -35.55
C ILE A 675 24.40 35.17 -36.54
N GLU A 676 23.94 35.39 -37.77
CA GLU A 676 23.87 34.32 -38.77
C GLU A 676 25.28 33.88 -39.16
N ALA A 677 26.17 34.85 -39.41
CA ALA A 677 27.56 34.56 -39.71
C ALA A 677 28.29 33.89 -38.54
N HIS A 678 28.01 34.25 -37.27
CA HIS A 678 28.51 33.52 -36.09
C HIS A 678 28.03 32.06 -36.05
N ILE A 679 26.73 31.83 -36.28
CA ILE A 679 26.13 30.48 -36.27
C ILE A 679 26.68 29.63 -37.42
N ASP A 680 26.77 30.17 -38.64
CA ASP A 680 27.37 29.48 -39.78
C ASP A 680 28.85 29.19 -39.55
N TRP A 681 29.59 30.07 -38.87
CA TRP A 681 30.99 29.85 -38.53
C TRP A 681 31.16 28.66 -37.57
N GLN A 682 30.33 28.56 -36.52
CA GLN A 682 30.30 27.42 -35.60
C GLN A 682 29.98 26.11 -36.33
N LYS A 683 28.89 26.08 -37.12
CA LYS A 683 28.47 24.88 -37.88
C LYS A 683 29.56 24.43 -38.85
N ASN A 684 30.16 25.35 -39.61
CA ASN A 684 31.23 25.04 -40.56
C ASN A 684 32.49 24.51 -39.87
N THR A 685 32.77 24.94 -38.64
CA THR A 685 33.89 24.41 -37.83
C THR A 685 33.62 22.95 -37.44
N LEU A 686 32.40 22.64 -36.95
CA LEU A 686 32.01 21.28 -36.61
C LEU A 686 31.95 20.35 -37.83
N LYS A 687 31.42 20.81 -38.96
CA LYS A 687 31.39 20.06 -40.23
C LYS A 687 32.80 19.67 -40.70
N LYS A 688 33.77 20.61 -40.62
CA LYS A 688 35.19 20.33 -40.91
C LYS A 688 35.78 19.28 -39.98
N LEU A 689 35.55 19.39 -38.67
CA LEU A 689 36.04 18.42 -37.68
C LEU A 689 35.42 17.03 -37.87
N LEU A 690 34.11 16.96 -38.14
CA LEU A 690 33.40 15.72 -38.43
C LEU A 690 33.92 15.05 -39.71
N SER A 691 34.20 15.81 -40.77
CA SER A 691 34.78 15.30 -42.01
C SER A 691 36.17 14.69 -41.78
N LEU A 692 37.03 15.37 -41.02
CA LEU A 692 38.35 14.86 -40.62
C LEU A 692 38.23 13.54 -39.85
N LEU A 693 37.33 13.46 -38.86
CA LEU A 693 37.11 12.25 -38.06
C LEU A 693 36.59 11.07 -38.89
N LYS A 694 35.72 11.32 -39.86
CA LYS A 694 35.27 10.31 -40.84
C LYS A 694 36.44 9.79 -41.68
N GLU A 695 37.34 10.66 -42.14
CA GLU A 695 38.52 10.26 -42.91
C GLU A 695 39.52 9.43 -42.07
N LEU A 696 39.81 9.87 -40.84
CA LEU A 696 40.70 9.15 -39.91
C LEU A 696 40.16 7.74 -39.60
N GLN A 697 38.86 7.62 -39.32
CA GLN A 697 38.23 6.32 -39.06
C GLN A 697 38.24 5.42 -40.30
N HIS A 698 37.90 5.95 -41.47
CA HIS A 698 37.91 5.18 -42.72
C HIS A 698 39.31 4.63 -43.06
N LYS A 699 40.37 5.36 -42.69
CA LYS A 699 41.76 4.94 -42.88
C LYS A 699 42.34 4.16 -41.69
N ALA A 700 41.59 3.98 -40.60
CA ALA A 700 42.00 3.31 -39.36
C ALA A 700 43.34 3.83 -38.78
N ILE A 701 43.50 5.16 -38.74
CA ILE A 701 44.77 5.80 -38.32
C ILE A 701 44.75 6.06 -36.81
N GLU A 702 45.74 5.53 -36.09
CA GLU A 702 45.97 5.83 -34.67
C GLU A 702 46.90 7.05 -34.54
N LEU A 703 46.39 8.17 -34.02
CA LEU A 703 47.13 9.40 -33.74
C LEU A 703 46.48 10.20 -32.62
N GLN A 704 47.18 11.20 -32.05
CA GLN A 704 46.59 12.07 -31.03
C GLN A 704 45.93 13.31 -31.66
N LEU A 705 44.70 13.64 -31.25
CA LEU A 705 43.98 14.83 -31.71
C LEU A 705 43.97 15.92 -30.64
N ILE A 706 44.38 17.14 -31.01
CA ILE A 706 44.27 18.34 -30.18
C ILE A 706 43.31 19.31 -30.84
N VAL A 707 42.39 19.87 -30.07
CA VAL A 707 41.46 20.92 -30.52
C VAL A 707 41.76 22.20 -29.76
N LEU A 708 42.04 23.29 -30.46
CA LEU A 708 42.36 24.58 -29.83
C LEU A 708 41.16 25.52 -29.87
N THR A 709 40.87 26.15 -28.74
CA THR A 709 39.91 27.25 -28.61
C THR A 709 40.55 28.42 -27.86
N THR A 710 39.99 29.63 -27.96
CA THR A 710 40.42 30.79 -27.15
C THR A 710 39.25 31.33 -26.35
N ASN A 711 39.41 31.51 -25.03
CA ASN A 711 38.40 32.01 -24.10
C ASN A 711 36.98 31.46 -24.31
N ALA A 712 36.85 30.19 -24.71
CA ALA A 712 35.56 29.54 -24.95
C ALA A 712 34.90 29.04 -23.66
N ILE A 713 35.69 28.82 -22.60
CA ILE A 713 35.20 28.40 -21.29
C ILE A 713 34.67 29.62 -20.52
N ALA A 714 33.36 29.64 -20.37
CA ALA A 714 32.56 30.67 -19.71
C ALA A 714 33.03 31.01 -18.30
N GLU A 715 33.27 30.01 -17.46
CA GLU A 715 33.59 30.19 -16.04
C GLU A 715 35.02 30.70 -15.79
N LEU A 716 35.83 30.80 -16.85
CA LEU A 716 37.21 31.29 -16.84
C LEU A 716 37.40 32.49 -17.79
N ALA A 717 36.33 33.06 -18.37
CA ALA A 717 36.40 34.19 -19.28
C ALA A 717 36.12 35.50 -18.53
N ASP A 718 37.16 36.18 -18.04
CA ASP A 718 37.04 37.43 -17.30
C ASP A 718 36.45 38.57 -18.17
N ASP A 719 37.19 39.03 -19.19
CA ASP A 719 36.80 40.20 -19.98
C ASP A 719 36.08 39.88 -21.31
N THR A 720 36.50 38.81 -22.01
CA THR A 720 35.92 38.41 -23.31
C THR A 720 35.67 36.90 -23.40
N LEU A 721 34.43 36.52 -23.72
CA LEU A 721 33.99 35.13 -23.93
C LEU A 721 33.80 34.87 -25.43
N ASN A 722 34.41 33.80 -25.93
CA ASN A 722 34.32 33.38 -27.33
C ASN A 722 33.19 32.37 -27.54
N LEU A 723 31.98 32.89 -27.79
CA LEU A 723 30.81 32.05 -28.09
C LEU A 723 31.02 31.15 -29.32
N ASP A 724 31.85 31.55 -30.28
CA ASP A 724 32.05 30.84 -31.56
C ASP A 724 32.88 29.56 -31.46
N SER A 725 33.58 29.37 -30.34
CA SER A 725 34.30 28.13 -30.04
C SER A 725 33.60 27.28 -28.97
N SER A 726 32.57 27.80 -28.29
CA SER A 726 31.87 27.12 -27.19
C SER A 726 31.25 25.77 -27.58
N ALA A 727 30.77 25.63 -28.82
CA ALA A 727 30.19 24.39 -29.32
C ALA A 727 31.21 23.23 -29.41
N LEU A 728 32.51 23.53 -29.59
CA LEU A 728 33.56 22.52 -29.62
C LEU A 728 33.74 21.83 -28.26
N LEU A 729 33.43 22.50 -27.15
CA LEU A 729 33.54 21.93 -25.80
C LEU A 729 32.65 20.68 -25.64
N GLY A 730 31.36 20.80 -25.93
CA GLY A 730 30.41 19.68 -25.84
C GLY A 730 30.65 18.61 -26.90
N PHE A 731 31.08 19.00 -28.11
CA PHE A 731 31.43 18.06 -29.16
C PHE A 731 32.63 17.19 -28.74
N CYS A 732 33.71 17.81 -28.23
CA CYS A 732 34.93 17.09 -27.84
C CYS A 732 34.72 16.19 -26.63
N LYS A 733 33.90 16.59 -25.65
CA LYS A 733 33.51 15.72 -24.52
C LYS A 733 32.86 14.41 -25.00
N THR A 734 31.96 14.48 -25.98
CA THR A 734 31.35 13.27 -26.57
C THR A 734 32.34 12.50 -27.46
N LEU A 735 33.19 13.20 -28.21
CA LEU A 735 34.22 12.60 -29.06
C LEU A 735 35.16 11.67 -28.27
N VAL A 736 35.50 12.03 -27.04
CA VAL A 736 36.32 11.21 -26.13
C VAL A 736 35.63 9.92 -25.71
N LEU A 737 34.29 9.92 -25.64
CA LEU A 737 33.49 8.73 -25.29
C LEU A 737 33.31 7.79 -26.49
N GLU A 738 33.12 8.34 -27.70
CA GLU A 738 32.84 7.55 -28.91
C GLU A 738 34.10 7.11 -29.68
N LEU A 739 35.15 7.94 -29.68
CA LEU A 739 36.39 7.67 -30.41
C LEU A 739 37.63 7.85 -29.50
N PRO A 740 37.72 7.07 -28.40
CA PRO A 740 38.79 7.18 -27.39
C PRO A 740 40.20 6.93 -27.96
N GLN A 741 40.32 6.24 -29.10
CA GLN A 741 41.60 5.96 -29.77
C GLN A 741 42.39 7.23 -30.14
N TYR A 742 41.71 8.37 -30.35
CA TYR A 742 42.39 9.63 -30.70
C TYR A 742 42.91 10.42 -29.50
N GLN A 743 42.64 9.97 -28.26
CA GLN A 743 43.08 10.61 -27.00
C GLN A 743 42.87 12.14 -27.02
N THR A 744 41.69 12.57 -27.46
CA THR A 744 41.41 13.97 -27.79
C THR A 744 41.57 14.89 -26.58
N ILE A 745 42.36 15.95 -26.73
CA ILE A 745 42.49 17.03 -25.75
C ILE A 745 41.95 18.33 -26.36
N LEU A 746 40.97 18.97 -25.72
CA LEU A 746 40.63 20.36 -26.01
C LEU A 746 41.42 21.28 -25.08
N ILE A 747 42.13 22.24 -25.67
CA ILE A 747 42.95 23.24 -24.96
C ILE A 747 42.34 24.63 -25.22
N ASP A 748 41.78 25.25 -24.19
CA ASP A 748 41.22 26.60 -24.26
C ASP A 748 42.23 27.65 -23.75
N LEU A 749 42.83 28.37 -24.69
CA LEU A 749 43.93 29.29 -24.46
C LEU A 749 43.42 30.71 -24.14
N ASP A 750 44.26 31.53 -23.50
CA ASP A 750 43.93 32.93 -23.19
C ASP A 750 44.31 33.84 -24.36
N LYS A 751 43.35 34.56 -24.94
CA LYS A 751 43.50 35.46 -26.09
C LYS A 751 44.64 36.48 -25.93
N HIS A 752 45.05 36.78 -24.71
CA HIS A 752 46.13 37.72 -24.40
C HIS A 752 47.53 37.09 -24.34
N ASP A 753 47.64 35.76 -24.33
CA ASP A 753 48.89 34.98 -24.19
C ASP A 753 49.38 34.36 -25.52
N GLU A 754 49.14 35.01 -26.67
CA GLU A 754 49.41 34.43 -28.02
C GLU A 754 50.85 33.94 -28.23
N ASP A 755 51.85 34.69 -27.74
CA ASP A 755 53.26 34.31 -27.79
C ASP A 755 53.58 32.99 -27.03
N TYR A 756 52.71 32.58 -26.10
CA TYR A 756 52.90 31.38 -25.27
C TYR A 756 52.13 30.15 -25.76
N TYR A 757 51.19 30.28 -26.71
CA TYR A 757 50.37 29.16 -27.19
C TYR A 757 51.19 27.93 -27.61
N PRO A 758 52.28 28.04 -28.40
CA PRO A 758 53.00 26.86 -28.86
C PRO A 758 53.62 26.09 -27.69
N GLY A 759 54.16 26.81 -26.69
CA GLY A 759 54.72 26.20 -25.49
C GLY A 759 53.66 25.53 -24.60
N GLN A 760 52.50 26.17 -24.42
CA GLN A 760 51.39 25.62 -23.63
C GLN A 760 50.82 24.33 -24.27
N VAL A 761 50.61 24.33 -25.58
CA VAL A 761 50.12 23.16 -26.33
C VAL A 761 51.15 22.03 -26.35
N VAL A 762 52.44 22.36 -26.53
CA VAL A 762 53.53 21.37 -26.47
C VAL A 762 53.66 20.77 -25.06
N ASN A 763 53.47 21.55 -23.99
CA ASN A 763 53.43 21.03 -22.63
C ASN A 763 52.29 20.02 -22.43
N GLU A 764 51.09 20.23 -23.00
CA GLU A 764 50.03 19.22 -22.96
C GLU A 764 50.42 17.94 -23.72
N ILE A 765 51.00 18.04 -24.92
CA ILE A 765 51.50 16.86 -25.66
C ILE A 765 52.51 16.04 -24.80
N TYR A 766 53.36 16.73 -24.04
CA TYR A 766 54.35 16.10 -23.18
C TYR A 766 53.79 15.49 -21.90
N TYR A 767 52.86 16.17 -21.21
CA TYR A 767 52.39 15.84 -19.87
C TYR A 767 51.01 15.15 -19.84
N ASN A 768 50.09 15.57 -20.70
CA ASN A 768 48.68 15.19 -20.65
C ASN A 768 48.43 13.85 -21.37
N HIS A 769 48.88 12.76 -20.72
CA HIS A 769 48.73 11.39 -21.20
C HIS A 769 48.65 10.40 -20.03
N GLY A 770 48.20 9.17 -20.30
CA GLY A 770 48.22 8.08 -19.31
C GLY A 770 47.44 8.42 -18.03
N GLN A 771 48.11 8.39 -16.88
CA GLN A 771 47.50 8.76 -15.59
C GLN A 771 47.28 10.28 -15.41
N SER A 772 47.87 11.12 -16.26
CA SER A 772 47.71 12.58 -16.26
C SER A 772 46.72 13.08 -17.32
N TYR A 773 45.99 12.17 -17.98
CA TYR A 773 45.12 12.50 -19.11
C TYR A 773 43.86 13.28 -18.69
N GLU A 774 43.73 14.51 -19.18
CA GLU A 774 42.62 15.43 -19.04
C GLU A 774 42.13 15.83 -20.43
N HIS A 775 40.85 15.58 -20.72
CA HIS A 775 40.29 15.76 -22.06
C HIS A 775 39.84 17.19 -22.36
N VAL A 776 39.71 18.05 -21.33
CA VAL A 776 39.53 19.50 -21.45
C VAL A 776 40.43 20.20 -20.45
N VAL A 777 41.24 21.14 -20.94
CA VAL A 777 42.14 21.98 -20.14
C VAL A 777 42.01 23.44 -20.59
N ALA A 778 42.27 24.37 -19.67
CA ALA A 778 42.31 25.79 -19.99
C ALA A 778 43.62 26.41 -19.51
N TYR A 779 44.12 27.42 -20.23
CA TYR A 779 45.20 28.28 -19.78
C TYR A 779 44.67 29.70 -19.56
N ARG A 780 44.98 30.30 -18.42
CA ARG A 780 44.64 31.69 -18.05
C ARG A 780 45.79 32.32 -17.27
N ASN A 781 46.24 33.50 -17.69
CA ASN A 781 47.40 34.17 -17.09
C ASN A 781 48.62 33.23 -16.92
N GLY A 782 48.93 32.44 -17.97
CA GLY A 782 49.98 31.41 -17.94
C GLY A 782 49.77 30.20 -16.99
N GLN A 783 48.67 30.11 -16.24
CA GLN A 783 48.36 28.97 -15.38
C GLN A 783 47.44 27.96 -16.08
N ARG A 784 47.68 26.66 -15.84
CA ARG A 784 46.84 25.55 -16.33
C ARG A 784 45.70 25.25 -15.35
N TRP A 785 44.49 25.17 -15.88
CA TRP A 785 43.25 24.91 -15.15
C TRP A 785 42.55 23.65 -15.68
N VAL A 786 41.97 22.88 -14.77
CA VAL A 786 41.16 21.69 -15.08
C VAL A 786 39.81 21.76 -14.37
N SER A 787 38.79 21.16 -14.99
CA SER A 787 37.44 21.12 -14.44
C SER A 787 37.19 19.88 -13.60
N ARG A 788 36.31 19.98 -12.61
CA ARG A 788 35.75 18.88 -11.80
C ARG A 788 34.26 19.08 -11.64
N LEU A 789 33.49 18.01 -11.75
CA LEU A 789 32.05 18.05 -11.47
C LEU A 789 31.82 17.73 -9.99
N LYS A 790 31.41 18.72 -9.21
CA LYS A 790 31.24 18.63 -7.75
C LYS A 790 29.79 18.82 -7.34
N ARG A 791 29.38 18.26 -6.20
CA ARG A 791 28.02 18.46 -5.66
C ARG A 791 27.78 19.93 -5.33
N ALA A 792 26.58 20.43 -5.61
CA ALA A 792 26.17 21.81 -5.44
C ALA A 792 24.83 21.90 -4.70
N THR A 793 24.75 22.81 -3.73
CA THR A 793 23.54 22.99 -2.90
C THR A 793 22.42 23.62 -3.71
N LEU A 794 21.25 22.99 -3.72
CA LEU A 794 20.04 23.54 -4.35
C LEU A 794 19.34 24.55 -3.41
N PRO A 795 18.64 25.58 -3.94
CA PRO A 795 17.90 26.51 -3.09
C PRO A 795 16.77 25.81 -2.31
N ASP A 796 16.78 25.94 -0.97
CA ASP A 796 15.77 25.30 -0.11
C ASP A 796 14.36 25.92 -0.25
N LYS A 797 14.30 27.23 -0.47
CA LYS A 797 13.05 27.98 -0.55
C LYS A 797 12.55 28.01 -2.00
N LYS A 798 11.27 27.65 -2.18
CA LYS A 798 10.53 27.97 -3.41
C LYS A 798 10.56 29.48 -3.64
N GLN A 799 10.77 29.89 -4.87
CA GLN A 799 10.77 31.29 -5.26
C GLN A 799 9.39 31.68 -5.79
N SER A 800 8.88 32.84 -5.34
CA SER A 800 7.58 33.36 -5.77
C SER A 800 7.69 34.13 -7.08
N LEU A 801 6.69 33.97 -7.94
CA LEU A 801 6.54 34.76 -9.17
C LEU A 801 5.86 36.12 -8.91
N CYS A 802 6.10 37.09 -9.80
CA CYS A 802 5.32 38.33 -9.85
C CYS A 802 3.84 38.00 -10.17
N SER A 803 2.92 38.46 -9.32
CA SER A 803 1.49 38.09 -9.35
C SER A 803 0.72 38.60 -10.57
N GLU A 804 1.23 39.63 -11.25
CA GLU A 804 0.71 40.15 -12.52
C GLU A 804 1.64 39.85 -13.70
N GLY A 805 2.68 39.03 -13.48
CA GLY A 805 3.71 38.72 -14.46
C GLY A 805 3.22 37.81 -15.59
N ARG A 806 3.73 38.08 -16.80
CA ARG A 806 3.60 37.28 -18.01
C ARG A 806 4.89 36.51 -18.24
N TYR A 807 4.80 35.22 -18.56
CA TYR A 807 5.97 34.35 -18.73
C TYR A 807 5.92 33.58 -20.05
N LEU A 808 7.01 33.62 -20.82
CA LEU A 808 7.09 33.05 -22.15
C LEU A 808 7.90 31.75 -22.16
N ILE A 809 7.33 30.67 -22.70
CA ILE A 809 7.98 29.35 -22.80
C ILE A 809 8.09 28.98 -24.28
N THR A 810 9.31 29.00 -24.83
CA THR A 810 9.57 28.46 -26.17
C THR A 810 9.75 26.95 -26.13
N GLY A 811 9.17 26.23 -27.09
CA GLY A 811 8.96 24.79 -26.95
C GLY A 811 7.83 24.45 -25.95
N GLY A 812 7.01 25.42 -25.54
CA GLY A 812 6.01 25.30 -24.46
C GLY A 812 4.93 24.23 -24.68
N CYS A 813 4.76 23.76 -25.91
CA CYS A 813 3.84 22.66 -26.26
C CYS A 813 4.50 21.27 -26.27
N GLY A 814 5.81 21.18 -26.05
CA GLY A 814 6.55 19.92 -25.90
C GLY A 814 6.38 19.30 -24.51
N GLY A 815 6.92 18.09 -24.32
CA GLY A 815 6.81 17.36 -23.03
C GLY A 815 7.32 18.17 -21.84
N LEU A 816 8.59 18.59 -21.89
CA LEU A 816 9.18 19.46 -20.86
C LEU A 816 8.46 20.80 -20.77
N GLY A 817 8.14 21.44 -21.90
CA GLY A 817 7.45 22.73 -21.93
C GLY A 817 6.10 22.76 -21.19
N LEU A 818 5.33 21.67 -21.25
CA LEU A 818 4.06 21.54 -20.52
C LEU A 818 4.27 21.27 -19.01
N VAL A 819 5.32 20.56 -18.63
CA VAL A 819 5.69 20.38 -17.21
C VAL A 819 6.18 21.71 -16.63
N THR A 820 6.99 22.46 -17.37
CA THR A 820 7.41 23.82 -17.04
C THR A 820 6.21 24.75 -16.91
N ALA A 821 5.23 24.68 -17.83
CA ALA A 821 4.00 25.45 -17.74
C ALA A 821 3.25 25.14 -16.44
N GLN A 822 3.06 23.86 -16.08
CA GLN A 822 2.43 23.49 -14.82
C GLN A 822 3.20 24.00 -13.59
N ALA A 823 4.54 23.97 -13.63
CA ALA A 823 5.38 24.52 -12.56
C ALA A 823 5.20 26.04 -12.38
N LEU A 824 5.13 26.81 -13.47
CA LEU A 824 4.91 28.26 -13.38
C LEU A 824 3.47 28.61 -12.94
N LEU A 825 2.45 27.89 -13.42
CA LEU A 825 1.05 28.07 -12.99
C LEU A 825 0.89 27.80 -11.48
N SER A 826 1.51 26.73 -10.98
CA SER A 826 1.53 26.44 -9.53
C SER A 826 2.42 27.40 -8.73
N ALA A 827 3.40 28.06 -9.35
CA ALA A 827 4.21 29.13 -8.73
C ALA A 827 3.50 30.51 -8.74
N GLY A 828 2.29 30.60 -9.30
CA GLY A 828 1.47 31.81 -9.30
C GLY A 828 1.55 32.67 -10.56
N ALA A 829 2.01 32.12 -11.69
CA ALA A 829 2.03 32.84 -12.97
C ALA A 829 0.63 33.33 -13.39
N LYS A 830 0.49 34.60 -13.78
CA LYS A 830 -0.79 35.18 -14.19
C LYS A 830 -1.15 34.84 -15.64
N GLU A 831 -0.18 35.00 -16.54
CA GLU A 831 -0.29 34.60 -17.94
C GLU A 831 0.94 33.78 -18.35
N LEU A 832 0.69 32.66 -19.05
CA LEU A 832 1.71 31.89 -19.76
C LEU A 832 1.52 32.01 -21.28
N ILE A 833 2.62 32.28 -21.97
CA ILE A 833 2.71 32.37 -23.43
C ILE A 833 3.50 31.15 -23.93
N LEU A 834 2.80 30.13 -24.43
CA LEU A 834 3.39 28.89 -24.92
C LEU A 834 3.66 28.99 -26.43
N VAL A 835 4.94 29.11 -26.80
CA VAL A 835 5.37 29.29 -28.20
C VAL A 835 5.76 27.95 -28.83
N SER A 836 5.17 27.63 -29.98
CA SER A 836 5.40 26.38 -30.72
C SER A 836 5.12 26.55 -32.22
N ARG A 837 5.83 25.79 -33.06
CA ARG A 837 5.56 25.70 -34.52
C ARG A 837 4.27 24.96 -34.86
N HIS A 838 3.78 24.12 -33.94
CA HIS A 838 2.59 23.29 -34.16
C HIS A 838 1.62 23.47 -32.98
N VAL A 839 0.57 24.25 -33.20
CA VAL A 839 -0.42 24.62 -32.17
C VAL A 839 -1.81 24.01 -32.42
N ASP A 840 -2.09 23.56 -33.64
CA ASP A 840 -3.41 23.08 -34.05
C ASP A 840 -3.69 21.59 -33.81
N LYS A 841 -2.74 20.84 -33.23
CA LYS A 841 -2.93 19.41 -32.93
C LYS A 841 -4.08 19.20 -31.92
N PRO A 842 -5.08 18.34 -32.20
CA PRO A 842 -6.23 18.13 -31.31
C PRO A 842 -5.83 17.68 -29.89
N GLU A 843 -4.86 16.77 -29.79
CA GLU A 843 -4.31 16.27 -28.51
C GLU A 843 -3.71 17.39 -27.66
N LEU A 844 -3.01 18.34 -28.28
CA LEU A 844 -2.41 19.49 -27.61
C LEU A 844 -3.50 20.44 -27.09
N LYS A 845 -4.53 20.71 -27.89
CA LYS A 845 -5.69 21.52 -27.48
C LYS A 845 -6.44 20.85 -26.33
N ALA A 846 -6.57 19.52 -26.32
CA ALA A 846 -7.14 18.78 -25.20
C ALA A 846 -6.28 18.88 -23.93
N ARG A 847 -4.96 18.65 -24.01
CA ARG A 847 -4.02 18.76 -22.88
C ARG A 847 -4.01 20.17 -22.28
N ILE A 848 -4.06 21.21 -23.12
CA ILE A 848 -4.07 22.60 -22.63
C ILE A 848 -5.44 22.97 -22.05
N LYS A 849 -6.56 22.47 -22.60
CA LYS A 849 -7.89 22.63 -21.98
C LYS A 849 -7.96 21.96 -20.60
N ILE A 850 -7.34 20.80 -20.43
CA ILE A 850 -7.19 20.12 -19.13
C ILE A 850 -6.33 20.98 -18.18
N LEU A 851 -5.16 21.45 -18.63
CA LEU A 851 -4.28 22.29 -17.82
C LEU A 851 -4.98 23.59 -17.38
N GLN A 852 -5.70 24.24 -18.28
CA GLN A 852 -6.49 25.44 -18.01
C GLN A 852 -7.63 25.19 -17.00
N SER A 853 -8.20 23.97 -16.96
CA SER A 853 -9.26 23.62 -16.00
C SER A 853 -8.77 23.50 -14.55
N TYR A 854 -7.48 23.17 -14.35
CA TYR A 854 -6.86 23.17 -13.03
C TYR A 854 -6.53 24.59 -12.51
N TYR A 855 -6.37 25.56 -13.41
CA TYR A 855 -5.97 26.95 -13.06
C TYR A 855 -6.95 27.99 -13.67
N PRO A 856 -8.23 28.01 -13.27
CA PRO A 856 -9.26 28.82 -13.93
C PRO A 856 -9.07 30.34 -13.83
N ASN A 857 -8.24 30.82 -12.90
CA ASN A 857 -7.97 32.26 -12.67
C ASN A 857 -6.68 32.78 -13.37
N GLN A 858 -6.01 31.92 -14.13
CA GLN A 858 -4.74 32.17 -14.84
C GLN A 858 -4.97 32.00 -16.35
N ILE A 859 -4.17 32.67 -17.19
CA ILE A 859 -4.36 32.69 -18.65
C ILE A 859 -3.29 31.85 -19.32
N ILE A 860 -3.67 30.86 -20.14
CA ILE A 860 -2.75 30.10 -20.98
C ILE A 860 -2.97 30.46 -22.45
N ARG A 861 -2.08 31.28 -23.03
CA ARG A 861 -2.09 31.66 -24.45
C ARG A 861 -1.10 30.80 -25.23
N ILE A 862 -1.55 30.26 -26.37
CA ILE A 862 -0.73 29.46 -27.29
C ILE A 862 -0.40 30.33 -28.51
N VAL A 863 0.87 30.38 -28.91
CA VAL A 863 1.33 31.18 -30.06
C VAL A 863 2.01 30.28 -31.09
N GLY A 864 1.45 30.28 -32.30
CA GLY A 864 1.99 29.58 -33.47
C GLY A 864 3.13 30.37 -34.12
N LEU A 865 4.37 30.12 -33.71
CA LEU A 865 5.54 30.86 -34.18
C LEU A 865 6.80 29.98 -34.21
N ASP A 866 7.61 30.15 -35.26
CA ASP A 866 8.96 29.60 -35.32
C ASP A 866 9.95 30.62 -34.74
N ILE A 867 10.73 30.19 -33.74
CA ILE A 867 11.62 31.07 -32.98
C ILE A 867 12.88 31.45 -33.76
N THR A 868 13.10 30.84 -34.93
CA THR A 868 14.16 31.22 -35.87
C THR A 868 13.72 32.33 -36.85
N ASP A 869 12.49 32.82 -36.74
CA ASP A 869 12.00 34.01 -37.43
C ASP A 869 12.21 35.24 -36.52
N LYS A 870 13.32 35.94 -36.73
CA LYS A 870 13.75 37.06 -35.86
C LYS A 870 12.73 38.19 -35.82
N GLU A 871 12.10 38.51 -36.95
CA GLU A 871 11.15 39.60 -37.06
C GLU A 871 9.86 39.29 -36.29
N LYS A 872 9.29 38.09 -36.50
CA LYS A 872 8.10 37.66 -35.75
C LYS A 872 8.37 37.53 -34.26
N LEU A 873 9.55 37.02 -33.87
CA LEU A 873 9.94 36.91 -32.46
C LEU A 873 10.12 38.29 -31.80
N CYS A 874 10.69 39.25 -32.52
CA CYS A 874 10.82 40.64 -32.06
C CYS A 874 9.43 41.25 -31.82
N ASN A 875 8.52 41.15 -32.80
CA ASN A 875 7.16 41.65 -32.67
C ASN A 875 6.41 41.01 -31.49
N LEU A 876 6.57 39.69 -31.29
CA LEU A 876 5.99 39.00 -30.14
C LEU A 876 6.54 39.51 -28.80
N LEU A 877 7.85 39.72 -28.68
CA LEU A 877 8.45 40.21 -27.44
C LEU A 877 8.08 41.67 -27.14
N LEU A 878 7.94 42.51 -28.17
CA LEU A 878 7.48 43.90 -28.04
C LEU A 878 6.02 43.96 -27.56
N GLU A 879 5.08 43.31 -28.26
CA GLU A 879 3.65 43.22 -27.88
C GLU A 879 3.47 42.74 -26.43
N ASN A 880 4.31 41.80 -26.01
CA ASN A 880 4.21 41.18 -24.69
C ASN A 880 5.02 41.89 -23.60
N ASN A 881 5.63 43.03 -23.90
CA ASN A 881 6.39 43.82 -22.93
C ASN A 881 6.11 45.34 -23.00
N GLU A 882 5.11 45.81 -23.75
CA GLU A 882 4.72 47.24 -23.81
C GLU A 882 4.41 47.85 -22.43
N ASP A 883 3.88 47.03 -21.52
CA ASP A 883 3.54 47.37 -20.13
C ASP A 883 4.65 47.00 -19.10
N GLY A 884 5.76 46.40 -19.55
CA GLY A 884 6.83 45.90 -18.68
C GLY A 884 6.48 44.66 -17.86
N LEU A 885 5.38 43.95 -18.16
CA LEU A 885 4.91 42.76 -17.44
C LEU A 885 5.49 41.43 -17.96
N LEU A 886 6.32 41.42 -19.01
CA LEU A 886 7.11 40.22 -19.32
C LEU A 886 8.16 40.04 -18.22
N LYS A 887 7.96 39.03 -17.36
CA LYS A 887 8.79 38.81 -16.15
C LYS A 887 9.69 37.59 -16.24
N GLY A 888 9.46 36.69 -17.20
CA GLY A 888 10.43 35.63 -17.44
C GLY A 888 10.32 34.94 -18.79
N ILE A 889 11.45 34.41 -19.23
CA ILE A 889 11.57 33.64 -20.47
C ILE A 889 12.19 32.27 -20.13
N ILE A 890 11.59 31.19 -20.61
CA ILE A 890 12.18 29.84 -20.58
C ILE A 890 12.33 29.31 -22.00
N HIS A 891 13.57 28.99 -22.37
CA HIS A 891 13.90 28.32 -23.62
C HIS A 891 13.99 26.81 -23.41
N ALA A 892 12.85 26.13 -23.57
CA ALA A 892 12.71 24.68 -23.51
C ALA A 892 12.61 24.02 -24.90
N ALA A 893 12.90 24.77 -25.97
CA ALA A 893 12.93 24.23 -27.32
C ALA A 893 14.17 23.35 -27.54
N GLY A 894 13.97 22.26 -28.27
CA GLY A 894 15.04 21.33 -28.60
C GLY A 894 14.58 20.23 -29.54
N ALA A 895 15.55 19.71 -30.28
CA ALA A 895 15.49 18.43 -30.96
C ALA A 895 16.68 17.59 -30.47
N SER A 896 16.56 16.27 -30.54
CA SER A 896 17.69 15.34 -30.44
C SER A 896 17.67 14.43 -31.65
N MET A 897 18.85 14.07 -32.12
CA MET A 897 19.07 12.94 -33.00
C MET A 897 20.13 12.06 -32.35
N ASN A 898 19.79 10.79 -32.18
CA ASN A 898 20.59 9.77 -31.53
C ASN A 898 21.24 8.91 -32.62
N ALA A 899 22.41 9.33 -33.07
CA ALA A 899 23.21 8.67 -34.09
C ALA A 899 24.69 8.69 -33.66
N PRO A 900 25.47 7.62 -33.89
CA PRO A 900 26.91 7.64 -33.67
C PRO A 900 27.56 8.85 -34.34
N LEU A 901 28.59 9.42 -33.72
CA LEU A 901 29.24 10.67 -34.14
C LEU A 901 29.58 10.67 -35.64
N LEU A 902 30.09 9.56 -36.16
CA LEU A 902 30.50 9.41 -37.56
C LEU A 902 29.35 9.17 -38.55
N GLU A 903 28.15 8.84 -38.08
CA GLU A 903 26.96 8.69 -38.93
C GLU A 903 26.26 10.03 -39.21
N HIS A 904 26.55 11.07 -38.42
CA HIS A 904 25.96 12.40 -38.62
C HIS A 904 26.27 12.99 -39.99
N GLN A 905 25.28 13.66 -40.58
CA GLN A 905 25.42 14.43 -41.83
C GLN A 905 25.42 15.93 -41.57
N ASP A 906 25.73 16.72 -42.60
CA ASP A 906 25.82 18.17 -42.51
C ASP A 906 24.46 18.81 -42.15
N GLU A 907 23.37 18.23 -42.65
CA GLU A 907 21.99 18.62 -42.39
C GLU A 907 21.60 18.42 -40.91
N ASP A 908 22.19 17.43 -40.23
CA ASP A 908 21.94 17.17 -38.81
C ASP A 908 22.44 18.32 -37.94
N ILE A 909 23.61 18.86 -38.30
CA ILE A 909 24.24 20.01 -37.66
C ILE A 909 23.37 21.25 -37.88
N ASP A 910 22.93 21.51 -39.11
CA ASP A 910 22.04 22.64 -39.42
C ASP A 910 20.72 22.57 -38.64
N SER A 911 20.10 21.40 -38.56
CA SER A 911 18.82 21.16 -37.87
C SER A 911 18.91 21.39 -36.35
N LEU A 912 19.93 20.81 -35.70
CA LEU A 912 20.12 20.93 -34.24
C LEU A 912 20.51 22.35 -33.82
N PHE A 913 21.37 23.03 -34.59
CA PHE A 913 21.72 24.44 -34.34
C PHE A 913 20.51 25.36 -34.49
N SER A 914 19.68 25.14 -35.50
CA SER A 914 18.44 25.91 -35.72
C SER A 914 17.51 25.84 -34.50
N ALA A 915 17.32 24.65 -33.92
CA ALA A 915 16.38 24.43 -32.82
C ALA A 915 16.80 25.02 -31.46
N LYS A 916 18.11 25.07 -31.16
CA LYS A 916 18.67 25.50 -29.85
C LYS A 916 19.49 26.78 -29.95
N VAL A 917 20.57 26.76 -30.73
CA VAL A 917 21.56 27.85 -30.82
C VAL A 917 20.90 29.13 -31.34
N LYS A 918 20.24 29.05 -32.51
CA LYS A 918 19.65 30.22 -33.18
C LYS A 918 18.52 30.84 -32.36
N GLY A 919 17.57 30.02 -31.93
CA GLY A 919 16.43 30.47 -31.10
C GLY A 919 16.87 31.05 -29.75
N GLY A 920 17.84 30.42 -29.07
CA GLY A 920 18.42 30.92 -27.83
C GLY A 920 19.10 32.28 -28.01
N TRP A 921 19.91 32.46 -29.06
CA TRP A 921 20.63 33.70 -29.34
C TRP A 921 19.66 34.86 -29.63
N TYR A 922 18.64 34.64 -30.46
CA TYR A 922 17.62 35.67 -30.73
C TYR A 922 16.83 36.05 -29.48
N LEU A 923 16.44 35.07 -28.64
CA LEU A 923 15.80 35.35 -27.35
C LEU A 923 16.71 36.17 -26.44
N HIS A 924 18.02 35.88 -26.42
CA HIS A 924 18.99 36.65 -25.65
C HIS A 924 19.03 38.11 -26.13
N GLU A 925 19.25 38.34 -27.42
CA GLU A 925 19.43 39.66 -28.03
C GLU A 925 18.18 40.53 -27.89
N LEU A 926 17.03 40.01 -28.31
CA LEU A 926 15.76 40.75 -28.36
C LEU A 926 15.19 41.06 -26.96
N SER A 927 15.68 40.39 -25.92
CA SER A 927 15.25 40.60 -24.52
C SER A 927 16.26 41.38 -23.66
N GLN A 928 17.34 41.92 -24.22
CA GLN A 928 18.32 42.70 -23.42
C GLN A 928 17.71 43.96 -22.79
N HIS A 929 16.65 44.51 -23.38
CA HIS A 929 15.92 45.67 -22.88
C HIS A 929 14.72 45.31 -21.96
N CYS A 930 14.42 44.02 -21.77
CA CYS A 930 13.33 43.56 -20.93
C CYS A 930 13.76 43.44 -19.46
N SER A 931 12.98 44.03 -18.55
CA SER A 931 13.20 43.88 -17.10
C SER A 931 12.60 42.56 -16.60
N LEU A 932 13.33 41.47 -16.89
CA LEU A 932 12.99 40.10 -16.51
C LEU A 932 13.48 39.78 -15.10
N ASP A 933 12.67 39.04 -14.34
CA ASP A 933 13.06 38.43 -13.06
C ASP A 933 13.96 37.21 -13.30
N PHE A 934 13.71 36.44 -14.37
CA PHE A 934 14.54 35.32 -14.80
C PHE A 934 14.58 35.10 -16.33
N PHE A 935 15.69 34.54 -16.80
CA PHE A 935 15.85 34.03 -18.17
C PHE A 935 16.51 32.65 -18.07
N ILE A 936 15.82 31.59 -18.46
CA ILE A 936 16.29 30.21 -18.27
C ILE A 936 16.42 29.52 -19.62
N VAL A 937 17.53 28.81 -19.85
CA VAL A 937 17.68 27.88 -20.98
C VAL A 937 17.74 26.44 -20.47
N TYR A 938 17.06 25.52 -21.15
CA TYR A 938 17.15 24.10 -20.86
C TYR A 938 18.31 23.50 -21.66
N SER A 939 19.44 23.38 -20.98
CA SER A 939 20.63 22.67 -21.42
C SER A 939 20.51 21.18 -21.02
N SER A 940 21.60 20.42 -21.12
CA SER A 940 21.62 19.00 -20.73
C SER A 940 22.96 18.64 -20.11
N VAL A 941 22.98 17.62 -19.23
CA VAL A 941 24.21 17.02 -18.68
C VAL A 941 25.22 16.62 -19.78
N SER A 942 24.78 16.42 -21.02
CA SER A 942 25.64 16.13 -22.17
C SER A 942 26.63 17.26 -22.53
N SER A 943 26.35 18.54 -22.22
CA SER A 943 27.35 19.62 -22.34
C SER A 943 28.43 19.56 -21.27
N VAL A 944 28.14 18.89 -20.14
CA VAL A 944 29.00 18.80 -18.96
C VAL A 944 29.86 17.53 -18.98
N PHE A 945 29.23 16.37 -19.18
CA PHE A 945 29.84 15.03 -19.19
C PHE A 945 30.15 14.52 -20.60
N GLY A 946 29.48 15.02 -21.65
CA GLY A 946 29.37 14.30 -22.93
C GLY A 946 28.23 13.28 -22.91
N SER A 947 27.79 12.81 -24.08
CA SER A 947 26.78 11.74 -24.18
C SER A 947 26.92 10.97 -25.49
N ASN A 948 27.06 9.65 -25.40
CA ASN A 948 27.25 8.76 -26.56
C ASN A 948 26.06 8.85 -27.54
N LYS A 949 26.37 9.05 -28.83
CA LYS A 949 25.44 9.28 -29.94
C LYS A 949 24.73 10.64 -29.94
N GLU A 950 25.25 11.60 -29.18
CA GLU A 950 24.66 12.92 -28.99
C GLU A 950 25.70 14.04 -29.11
N SER A 951 26.72 13.87 -29.98
CA SER A 951 27.85 14.80 -30.12
C SER A 951 27.43 16.22 -30.53
N VAL A 952 26.60 16.34 -31.56
CA VAL A 952 26.05 17.63 -32.03
C VAL A 952 25.06 18.21 -31.01
N TYR A 953 24.27 17.36 -30.34
CA TYR A 953 23.37 17.80 -29.27
C TYR A 953 24.17 18.41 -28.10
N SER A 954 25.23 17.74 -27.65
CA SER A 954 26.16 18.22 -26.63
C SER A 954 26.78 19.57 -27.02
N ALA A 955 27.20 19.72 -28.28
CA ALA A 955 27.72 20.97 -28.83
C ALA A 955 26.72 22.14 -28.72
N THR A 956 25.46 21.93 -29.14
CA THR A 956 24.42 22.98 -29.05
C THR A 956 24.03 23.35 -27.63
N ASN A 957 24.14 22.42 -26.67
CA ASN A 957 23.91 22.71 -25.25
C ASN A 957 25.10 23.46 -24.63
N SER A 958 26.34 23.14 -24.99
CA SER A 958 27.51 23.93 -24.55
C SER A 958 27.48 25.37 -25.04
N PHE A 959 26.96 25.62 -26.25
CA PHE A 959 26.68 26.98 -26.69
C PHE A 959 25.63 27.68 -25.81
N LEU A 960 24.53 27.01 -25.44
CA LEU A 960 23.50 27.60 -24.58
C LEU A 960 24.06 27.93 -23.17
N ASP A 961 24.93 27.08 -22.64
CA ASP A 961 25.64 27.33 -21.38
C ASP A 961 26.53 28.58 -21.49
N ALA A 962 27.30 28.72 -22.58
CA ALA A 962 28.14 29.91 -22.82
C ALA A 962 27.30 31.19 -23.07
N LEU A 963 26.16 31.08 -23.76
CA LEU A 963 25.25 32.21 -24.00
C LEU A 963 24.67 32.78 -22.69
N ILE A 964 24.40 31.92 -21.70
CA ILE A 964 23.98 32.36 -20.36
C ILE A 964 25.12 33.08 -19.62
N ALA A 965 26.35 32.59 -19.75
CA ALA A 965 27.50 33.26 -19.16
C ALA A 965 27.71 34.66 -19.77
N GLU A 966 27.65 34.79 -21.09
CA GLU A 966 27.71 36.10 -21.76
C GLU A 966 26.55 37.02 -21.31
N ARG A 967 25.33 36.47 -21.17
CA ARG A 967 24.19 37.23 -20.65
C ARG A 967 24.45 37.78 -19.24
N ARG A 968 25.04 36.97 -18.36
CA ARG A 968 25.40 37.38 -17.00
C ARG A 968 26.59 38.35 -16.97
N ARG A 969 27.56 38.22 -17.87
CA ARG A 969 28.65 39.18 -18.07
C ARG A 969 28.14 40.56 -18.48
N LEU A 970 27.07 40.62 -19.26
CA LEU A 970 26.33 41.86 -19.59
C LEU A 970 25.44 42.39 -18.43
N GLY A 971 25.49 41.78 -17.24
CA GLY A 971 24.70 42.18 -16.07
C GLY A 971 23.23 41.77 -16.11
N LEU A 972 22.82 40.95 -17.08
CA LEU A 972 21.43 40.49 -17.24
C LEU A 972 21.19 39.16 -16.51
N VAL A 973 19.95 38.91 -16.09
CA VAL A 973 19.55 37.62 -15.51
C VAL A 973 19.69 36.49 -16.53
N GLY A 974 20.13 35.30 -16.08
CA GLY A 974 20.38 34.15 -16.94
C GLY A 974 20.73 32.88 -16.15
N THR A 975 20.07 31.75 -16.41
CA THR A 975 20.40 30.46 -15.80
C THR A 975 20.31 29.34 -16.81
N ALA A 976 21.37 28.55 -16.93
CA ALA A 976 21.38 27.30 -17.69
C ALA A 976 21.12 26.13 -16.75
N ILE A 977 20.04 25.38 -16.99
CA ILE A 977 19.77 24.14 -16.27
C ILE A 977 20.20 22.98 -17.17
N GLN A 978 21.28 22.29 -16.78
CA GLN A 978 21.83 21.14 -17.49
C GLN A 978 21.11 19.89 -17.01
N TRP A 979 19.96 19.60 -17.63
CA TRP A 979 19.11 18.48 -17.20
C TRP A 979 19.73 17.12 -17.51
N GLY A 980 19.71 16.24 -16.50
CA GLY A 980 19.76 14.79 -16.67
C GLY A 980 18.50 14.24 -17.34
N PRO A 981 18.38 12.92 -17.46
CA PRO A 981 17.29 12.28 -18.20
C PRO A 981 15.97 12.31 -17.40
N TRP A 982 14.86 12.51 -18.11
CA TRP A 982 13.52 12.53 -17.52
C TRP A 982 12.77 11.22 -17.77
N ALA A 983 11.92 10.83 -16.83
CA ALA A 983 11.25 9.53 -16.84
C ALA A 983 10.05 9.48 -17.80
N GLU A 984 9.10 10.40 -17.67
CA GLU A 984 7.80 10.35 -18.38
C GLU A 984 7.70 11.32 -19.58
N VAL A 985 8.70 12.18 -19.78
CA VAL A 985 8.72 13.19 -20.85
C VAL A 985 10.12 13.39 -21.42
N GLY A 986 10.19 14.02 -22.59
CA GLY A 986 11.46 14.36 -23.21
C GLY A 986 12.09 13.16 -23.91
N MET A 987 13.40 13.19 -24.09
CA MET A 987 14.09 12.35 -25.08
C MET A 987 14.56 11.00 -24.49
N ALA A 988 14.49 10.85 -23.16
CA ALA A 988 14.87 9.65 -22.42
C ALA A 988 13.69 8.73 -22.05
N GLU A 989 12.43 9.11 -22.33
CA GLU A 989 11.20 8.35 -22.00
C GLU A 989 11.24 6.87 -22.43
N LYS A 990 11.93 6.56 -23.54
CA LYS A 990 12.09 5.17 -24.01
C LYS A 990 13.20 4.40 -23.28
N ARG A 991 14.22 5.09 -22.76
CA ARG A 991 15.32 4.51 -21.95
C ARG A 991 14.91 4.31 -20.49
N ALA A 992 13.96 5.09 -19.98
CA ALA A 992 13.35 4.95 -18.64
C ALA A 992 12.55 3.65 -18.42
N ARG A 993 12.58 2.72 -19.38
CA ARG A 993 11.98 1.38 -19.29
C ARG A 993 12.93 0.32 -18.75
N ASP A 994 14.20 0.66 -18.52
CA ASP A 994 15.16 -0.21 -17.84
C ASP A 994 14.87 -0.22 -16.33
N PRO A 995 14.51 -1.37 -15.71
CA PRO A 995 14.19 -1.44 -14.28
C PRO A 995 15.35 -1.00 -13.37
N SER A 996 16.61 -1.20 -13.81
CA SER A 996 17.80 -0.95 -12.98
C SER A 996 18.05 0.53 -12.70
N LEU A 997 17.47 1.42 -13.50
CA LEU A 997 17.67 2.88 -13.41
C LEU A 997 16.40 3.65 -13.05
N LYS A 998 15.27 2.97 -12.78
CA LYS A 998 13.95 3.60 -12.63
C LYS A 998 13.93 4.76 -11.62
N GLN A 999 14.62 4.63 -10.49
CA GLN A 999 14.72 5.68 -9.45
C GLN A 999 15.73 6.79 -9.77
N ALA A 1000 16.56 6.61 -10.80
CA ALA A 1000 17.65 7.50 -11.18
C ALA A 1000 17.22 8.56 -12.23
N PHE A 1001 16.03 8.44 -12.82
CA PHE A 1001 15.47 9.44 -13.74
C PHE A 1001 14.75 10.57 -13.00
N ILE A 1002 14.71 11.75 -13.63
CA ILE A 1002 13.94 12.89 -13.13
C ILE A 1002 12.46 12.68 -13.46
N HIS A 1003 11.65 12.48 -12.43
CA HIS A 1003 10.19 12.39 -12.57
C HIS A 1003 9.57 13.78 -12.73
N ASN A 1004 8.44 13.86 -13.46
CA ASN A 1004 7.71 15.10 -13.69
C ASN A 1004 7.48 15.93 -12.42
N GLU A 1005 7.13 15.28 -11.30
CA GLU A 1005 6.82 15.97 -10.05
C GLU A 1005 8.04 16.59 -9.38
N GLN A 1006 9.15 15.83 -9.34
CA GLN A 1006 10.46 16.32 -8.88
C GLN A 1006 10.91 17.48 -9.78
N GLY A 1007 10.76 17.32 -11.10
CA GLY A 1007 11.07 18.34 -12.10
C GLY A 1007 10.31 19.66 -11.87
N ARG A 1008 9.00 19.62 -11.61
CA ARG A 1008 8.23 20.81 -11.20
C ARG A 1008 8.82 21.44 -9.94
N ALA A 1009 9.04 20.65 -8.89
CA ALA A 1009 9.51 21.14 -7.60
C ALA A 1009 10.94 21.71 -7.66
N LEU A 1010 11.79 21.21 -8.56
CA LEU A 1010 13.10 21.76 -8.91
C LEU A 1010 12.96 23.10 -9.65
N ILE A 1011 12.06 23.21 -10.64
CA ILE A 1011 11.79 24.47 -11.34
C ILE A 1011 11.33 25.56 -10.36
N HIS A 1012 10.44 25.23 -9.40
CA HIS A 1012 9.99 26.13 -8.32
C HIS A 1012 11.13 26.72 -7.46
N ARG A 1013 12.29 26.05 -7.39
CA ARG A 1013 13.49 26.50 -6.65
C ARG A 1013 14.51 27.22 -7.52
N LEU A 1014 14.50 26.95 -8.84
CA LEU A 1014 15.48 27.45 -9.80
C LEU A 1014 15.03 28.71 -10.55
N ILE A 1015 13.72 28.97 -10.68
CA ILE A 1015 13.22 30.30 -11.05
C ILE A 1015 13.70 31.35 -10.04
N ASN A 1016 14.12 32.53 -10.50
CA ASN A 1016 14.74 33.59 -9.67
C ASN A 1016 15.99 33.18 -8.86
N SER A 1017 16.63 32.05 -9.18
CA SER A 1017 17.85 31.60 -8.51
C SER A 1017 19.07 32.46 -8.88
N PRO A 1018 20.01 32.71 -7.93
CA PRO A 1018 21.28 33.38 -8.23
C PRO A 1018 22.24 32.51 -9.07
N LEU A 1019 21.97 31.21 -9.23
CA LEU A 1019 22.85 30.27 -9.93
C LEU A 1019 22.91 30.56 -11.44
N THR A 1020 24.13 30.68 -11.98
CA THR A 1020 24.39 30.84 -13.42
C THR A 1020 24.20 29.52 -14.18
N HIS A 1021 24.75 28.43 -13.66
CA HIS A 1021 24.65 27.07 -14.21
C HIS A 1021 24.35 26.09 -13.09
N ILE A 1022 23.55 25.06 -13.39
CA ILE A 1022 23.31 23.95 -12.47
C ILE A 1022 23.01 22.68 -13.27
N THR A 1023 23.78 21.63 -13.02
CA THR A 1023 23.48 20.28 -13.50
C THR A 1023 22.53 19.62 -12.50
N ILE A 1024 21.43 19.07 -13.01
CA ILE A 1024 20.44 18.35 -12.19
C ILE A 1024 20.41 16.90 -12.67
N ILE A 1025 20.96 16.00 -11.87
CA ILE A 1025 21.08 14.57 -12.19
C ILE A 1025 21.22 13.76 -10.91
N SER A 1026 20.66 12.55 -10.87
CA SER A 1026 20.86 11.64 -9.75
C SER A 1026 22.31 11.12 -9.69
N PRO A 1027 22.90 10.93 -8.50
CA PRO A 1027 24.19 10.26 -8.35
C PRO A 1027 24.23 8.88 -9.01
N GLU A 1028 23.11 8.16 -8.97
CA GLU A 1028 22.96 6.82 -9.52
C GLU A 1028 23.04 6.83 -11.05
N TYR A 1029 22.37 7.77 -11.73
CA TYR A 1029 22.46 7.87 -13.18
C TYR A 1029 23.84 8.39 -13.61
N LEU A 1030 24.46 9.29 -12.83
CA LEU A 1030 25.80 9.78 -13.11
C LEU A 1030 26.85 8.66 -12.95
N LYS A 1031 26.67 7.75 -11.99
CA LYS A 1031 27.46 6.53 -11.85
C LYS A 1031 27.24 5.54 -12.99
N PHE A 1032 25.99 5.33 -13.40
CA PHE A 1032 25.68 4.57 -14.61
C PHE A 1032 26.36 5.16 -15.86
N MET A 1033 26.40 6.49 -16.01
CA MET A 1033 27.13 7.12 -17.13
C MET A 1033 28.64 6.87 -17.08
N LEU A 1034 29.24 6.76 -15.88
CA LEU A 1034 30.67 6.42 -15.71
C LEU A 1034 31.00 5.00 -16.19
N ASP A 1035 30.08 4.03 -16.04
CA ASP A 1035 30.29 2.64 -16.47
C ASP A 1035 30.52 2.49 -18.00
N PHE A 1036 30.09 3.47 -18.80
CA PHE A 1036 30.30 3.49 -20.26
C PHE A 1036 31.48 4.36 -20.71
N VAL A 1037 32.20 5.00 -19.80
CA VAL A 1037 33.40 5.78 -20.17
C VAL A 1037 34.53 4.81 -20.53
N PRO A 1038 35.14 4.91 -21.74
CA PRO A 1038 36.22 4.02 -22.14
C PRO A 1038 37.43 4.07 -21.18
N LYS A 1039 38.05 2.91 -20.93
CA LYS A 1039 39.27 2.83 -20.13
C LYS A 1039 40.52 2.96 -21.01
N PRO A 1040 41.58 3.67 -20.57
CA PRO A 1040 41.74 4.33 -19.28
C PRO A 1040 40.90 5.61 -19.16
N LEU A 1041 40.27 5.80 -18.00
CA LEU A 1041 39.42 6.95 -17.71
C LEU A 1041 40.25 8.25 -17.70
N PRO A 1042 39.83 9.34 -18.38
CA PRO A 1042 40.36 10.68 -18.13
C PRO A 1042 40.16 11.11 -16.67
N LEU A 1043 41.08 11.91 -16.13
CA LEU A 1043 41.13 12.32 -14.73
C LEU A 1043 39.85 13.02 -14.25
N PHE A 1044 39.20 13.85 -15.07
CA PHE A 1044 37.84 14.36 -14.81
C PHE A 1044 36.85 13.27 -14.36
N TYR A 1045 36.80 12.12 -15.04
CA TYR A 1045 35.88 11.03 -14.71
C TYR A 1045 36.37 10.20 -13.51
N GLN A 1046 37.69 10.08 -13.31
CA GLN A 1046 38.25 9.45 -12.11
C GLN A 1046 37.94 10.26 -10.83
N ASP A 1047 38.06 11.58 -10.89
CA ASP A 1047 37.70 12.46 -9.77
C ASP A 1047 36.20 12.42 -9.48
N LEU A 1048 35.37 12.35 -10.52
CA LEU A 1048 33.92 12.19 -10.38
C LEU A 1048 33.53 10.83 -9.76
N ASP A 1049 34.19 9.72 -10.14
CA ASP A 1049 33.97 8.43 -9.48
C ASP A 1049 34.34 8.49 -7.99
N ASN A 1050 35.46 9.16 -7.65
CA ASN A 1050 35.84 9.40 -6.25
C ASN A 1050 34.85 10.30 -5.48
N GLU A 1051 34.32 11.35 -6.12
CA GLU A 1051 33.30 12.27 -5.57
C GLU A 1051 31.98 11.53 -5.28
N LEU A 1052 31.60 10.57 -6.12
CA LEU A 1052 30.40 9.75 -5.95
C LEU A 1052 30.61 8.62 -4.93
N ASN A 1053 31.83 8.11 -4.76
CA ASN A 1053 32.19 7.00 -3.88
C ASN A 1053 32.81 7.43 -2.53
N GLY A 1054 32.46 8.62 -2.02
CA GLY A 1054 33.08 9.28 -0.86
C GLY A 1054 33.45 8.38 0.33
N VAL A 1055 34.73 8.00 0.40
CA VAL A 1055 35.41 7.23 1.46
C VAL A 1055 34.72 5.92 1.88
N GLU A 1056 34.77 4.91 1.01
CA GLU A 1056 35.25 3.58 1.45
C GLU A 1056 35.82 2.76 0.28
N HIS A 1057 37.08 2.33 0.40
CA HIS A 1057 37.80 1.65 -0.69
C HIS A 1057 38.22 0.24 -0.28
N LYS A 1058 37.55 -0.76 -0.86
CA LYS A 1058 37.98 -2.15 -1.19
C LYS A 1058 36.73 -2.89 -1.71
N GLY A 1059 36.74 -3.66 -2.79
CA GLY A 1059 37.86 -4.22 -3.56
C GLY A 1059 37.54 -5.69 -3.86
N ASN A 1060 37.46 -6.03 -5.15
CA ASN A 1060 37.24 -7.35 -5.75
C ASN A 1060 35.88 -8.06 -5.54
N GLU A 1061 35.17 -8.18 -6.67
CA GLU A 1061 34.50 -9.38 -7.20
C GLU A 1061 33.72 -10.33 -6.26
N ASN A 1062 32.40 -10.38 -6.49
CA ASN A 1062 31.52 -11.55 -6.31
C ASN A 1062 31.25 -12.10 -4.90
N ILE A 1063 31.39 -11.31 -3.84
CA ILE A 1063 30.87 -11.65 -2.49
C ILE A 1063 30.21 -10.40 -1.87
N SER A 1064 29.08 -10.56 -1.17
CA SER A 1064 28.43 -9.43 -0.46
C SER A 1064 29.33 -8.87 0.67
N PRO A 1065 29.23 -7.56 1.01
CA PRO A 1065 30.08 -6.96 2.05
C PRO A 1065 29.97 -7.68 3.41
N TRP A 1066 28.74 -7.98 3.84
CA TRP A 1066 28.48 -8.69 5.09
C TRP A 1066 29.14 -10.09 5.12
N LEU A 1067 29.12 -10.80 3.99
CA LEU A 1067 29.66 -12.15 3.89
C LEU A 1067 31.20 -12.16 3.80
N ASN A 1068 31.78 -11.13 3.16
CA ASN A 1068 33.22 -10.89 3.14
C ASN A 1068 33.76 -10.66 4.56
N ASP A 1069 33.01 -9.99 5.44
CA ASP A 1069 33.39 -9.83 6.85
C ASP A 1069 33.12 -11.08 7.69
N TYR A 1070 31.98 -11.74 7.51
CA TYR A 1070 31.63 -12.99 8.21
C TYR A 1070 32.69 -14.09 8.08
N ILE A 1071 33.32 -14.22 6.90
CA ILE A 1071 34.38 -15.21 6.65
C ILE A 1071 35.59 -14.99 7.57
N LYS A 1072 35.93 -13.73 7.89
CA LYS A 1072 37.10 -13.32 8.68
C LYS A 1072 36.91 -13.44 10.21
N ILE A 1073 35.69 -13.67 10.68
CA ILE A 1073 35.36 -13.77 12.11
C ILE A 1073 35.86 -15.11 12.68
N ALA A 1074 36.46 -15.10 13.86
CA ALA A 1074 36.87 -16.33 14.58
C ALA A 1074 35.64 -17.19 14.93
N GLY A 1075 35.79 -18.52 14.97
CA GLY A 1075 34.67 -19.47 15.03
C GLY A 1075 33.69 -19.21 16.17
N ASP A 1076 34.20 -18.88 17.34
CA ASP A 1076 33.49 -18.53 18.58
C ASP A 1076 32.69 -17.21 18.54
N LYS A 1077 32.75 -16.45 17.42
CA LYS A 1077 31.98 -15.21 17.22
C LYS A 1077 31.06 -15.21 15.98
N LYS A 1078 31.05 -16.28 15.17
CA LYS A 1078 30.24 -16.34 13.93
C LYS A 1078 28.73 -16.33 14.19
N SER A 1079 28.26 -17.11 15.16
CA SER A 1079 26.85 -17.17 15.54
C SER A 1079 26.25 -15.80 15.89
N ILE A 1080 27.01 -14.97 16.61
CA ILE A 1080 26.61 -13.60 16.98
C ILE A 1080 26.44 -12.71 15.73
N ALA A 1081 27.32 -12.84 14.74
CA ALA A 1081 27.23 -12.08 13.50
C ALA A 1081 25.99 -12.47 12.67
N CYS A 1082 25.67 -13.76 12.57
CA CYS A 1082 24.42 -14.24 11.96
C CYS A 1082 23.19 -13.70 12.71
N LYS A 1083 23.20 -13.73 14.05
CA LYS A 1083 22.10 -13.26 14.89
C LYS A 1083 21.83 -11.76 14.71
N ASN A 1084 22.87 -10.95 14.74
CA ASN A 1084 22.79 -9.51 14.52
C ASN A 1084 22.27 -9.17 13.10
N MET A 1085 22.69 -9.93 12.07
CA MET A 1085 22.18 -9.75 10.71
C MET A 1085 20.67 -10.00 10.62
N VAL A 1086 20.20 -11.13 11.16
CA VAL A 1086 18.77 -11.48 11.11
C VAL A 1086 17.96 -10.49 11.95
N SER A 1087 18.43 -10.11 13.14
CA SER A 1087 17.78 -9.08 13.97
C SER A 1087 17.66 -7.73 13.27
N ALA A 1088 18.72 -7.24 12.62
CA ALA A 1088 18.70 -5.98 11.87
C ALA A 1088 17.78 -6.03 10.64
N LEU A 1089 17.75 -7.16 9.92
CA LEU A 1089 16.76 -7.39 8.85
C LEU A 1089 15.33 -7.33 9.40
N CYS A 1090 15.09 -7.94 10.57
CA CYS A 1090 13.77 -7.95 11.18
C CYS A 1090 13.30 -6.54 11.57
N LYS A 1091 14.13 -5.74 12.26
CA LYS A 1091 13.79 -4.35 12.60
C LYS A 1091 13.45 -3.53 11.34
N LYS A 1092 14.23 -3.69 10.25
CA LYS A 1092 14.02 -2.98 8.98
C LYS A 1092 12.75 -3.42 8.22
N ILE A 1093 12.23 -4.62 8.46
CA ILE A 1093 10.99 -5.10 7.82
C ILE A 1093 9.75 -4.70 8.64
N LEU A 1094 9.86 -4.68 9.97
CA LEU A 1094 8.81 -4.20 10.88
C LEU A 1094 8.76 -2.66 11.02
N GLU A 1095 9.60 -1.92 10.29
CA GLU A 1095 9.75 -0.46 10.38
C GLU A 1095 10.06 0.08 11.81
N LEU A 1096 10.72 -0.75 12.64
CA LEU A 1096 11.05 -0.40 14.02
C LEU A 1096 12.35 0.42 14.11
N PRO A 1097 12.42 1.41 15.02
CA PRO A 1097 13.64 2.18 15.25
C PRO A 1097 14.77 1.29 15.80
N GLU A 1098 16.03 1.58 15.45
CA GLU A 1098 17.18 0.73 15.80
C GLU A 1098 17.34 0.50 17.32
N THR A 1099 16.85 1.43 18.14
CA THR A 1099 16.84 1.40 19.61
C THR A 1099 15.89 0.39 20.23
N GLU A 1100 14.95 -0.19 19.47
CA GLU A 1100 13.97 -1.15 20.00
C GLU A 1100 14.53 -2.57 19.95
N GLU A 1101 14.61 -3.26 21.09
CA GLU A 1101 15.13 -4.63 21.18
C GLU A 1101 14.07 -5.67 20.78
N LEU A 1102 14.47 -6.68 20.00
CA LEU A 1102 13.61 -7.78 19.57
C LEU A 1102 13.93 -9.05 20.38
N GLU A 1103 12.89 -9.75 20.84
CA GLU A 1103 13.03 -11.02 21.55
C GLU A 1103 13.54 -12.14 20.62
N GLU A 1104 14.83 -12.45 20.73
CA GLU A 1104 15.54 -13.23 19.70
C GLU A 1104 15.13 -14.70 19.64
N HIS A 1105 14.44 -15.19 20.67
CA HIS A 1105 13.90 -16.55 20.77
C HIS A 1105 12.40 -16.61 20.45
N GLU A 1106 11.76 -15.49 20.17
CA GLU A 1106 10.36 -15.39 19.73
C GLU A 1106 10.18 -15.77 18.27
N GLY A 1107 9.05 -16.40 17.93
CA GLY A 1107 8.73 -16.71 16.55
C GLY A 1107 8.51 -15.44 15.72
N PHE A 1108 8.82 -15.47 14.42
CA PHE A 1108 8.61 -14.29 13.56
C PHE A 1108 7.14 -13.81 13.62
N PHE A 1109 6.17 -14.71 13.56
CA PHE A 1109 4.74 -14.39 13.75
C PHE A 1109 4.41 -13.81 15.13
N GLU A 1110 5.17 -14.20 16.16
CA GLU A 1110 4.99 -13.67 17.52
C GLU A 1110 5.56 -12.24 17.63
N LEU A 1111 6.66 -11.95 16.91
CA LEU A 1111 7.27 -10.62 16.73
C LEU A 1111 6.49 -9.69 15.78
N GLY A 1112 5.44 -10.17 15.11
CA GLY A 1112 4.60 -9.37 14.20
C GLY A 1112 4.89 -9.50 12.71
N PHE A 1113 5.64 -10.52 12.28
CA PHE A 1113 5.79 -10.85 10.85
C PHE A 1113 4.59 -11.62 10.32
N ASP A 1114 4.17 -11.31 9.09
CA ASP A 1114 3.29 -12.16 8.30
C ASP A 1114 4.07 -13.02 7.26
N SER A 1115 3.33 -13.81 6.46
CA SER A 1115 3.90 -14.67 5.41
C SER A 1115 4.60 -13.91 4.27
N LEU A 1116 4.18 -12.69 3.96
CA LEU A 1116 4.81 -11.82 2.96
C LEU A 1116 6.09 -11.20 3.54
N MET A 1117 6.07 -10.75 4.80
CA MET A 1117 7.26 -10.27 5.51
C MET A 1117 8.30 -11.39 5.70
N VAL A 1118 7.87 -12.64 5.91
CA VAL A 1118 8.76 -13.82 5.89
C VAL A 1118 9.35 -14.06 4.49
N THR A 1119 8.58 -13.81 3.43
CA THR A 1119 9.08 -13.85 2.05
C THR A 1119 10.07 -12.71 1.78
N GLU A 1120 9.86 -11.52 2.37
CA GLU A 1120 10.79 -10.39 2.28
C GLU A 1120 12.07 -10.62 3.10
N ILE A 1121 12.00 -11.30 4.26
CA ILE A 1121 13.18 -11.85 4.94
C ILE A 1121 13.95 -12.77 3.98
N ALA A 1122 13.26 -13.67 3.29
CA ALA A 1122 13.88 -14.60 2.33
C ALA A 1122 14.56 -13.84 1.17
N THR A 1123 13.90 -12.84 0.58
CA THR A 1123 14.46 -11.99 -0.48
C THR A 1123 15.69 -11.23 -0.01
N ARG A 1124 15.63 -10.54 1.14
CA ARG A 1124 16.77 -9.77 1.67
C ARG A 1124 17.93 -10.65 2.14
N LEU A 1125 17.66 -11.86 2.65
CA LEU A 1125 18.70 -12.87 2.91
C LEU A 1125 19.33 -13.39 1.62
N LYS A 1126 18.52 -13.64 0.58
CA LYS A 1126 19.01 -14.06 -0.75
C LYS A 1126 19.95 -13.03 -1.36
N GLU A 1127 19.67 -11.74 -1.19
CA GLU A 1127 20.59 -10.66 -1.59
C GLU A 1127 21.85 -10.62 -0.73
N LYS A 1128 21.72 -10.65 0.60
CA LYS A 1128 22.86 -10.60 1.53
C LYS A 1128 23.78 -11.83 1.50
N LEU A 1129 23.29 -12.99 1.07
CA LEU A 1129 24.03 -14.26 1.11
C LEU A 1129 24.46 -14.78 -0.27
N LYS A 1130 24.16 -14.06 -1.36
CA LYS A 1130 24.69 -14.37 -2.70
C LYS A 1130 26.24 -14.33 -2.72
N PRO A 1131 26.91 -15.28 -3.41
CA PRO A 1131 26.37 -16.42 -4.17
C PRO A 1131 26.19 -17.74 -3.36
N PHE A 1132 26.34 -17.76 -2.03
CA PHE A 1132 26.61 -18.98 -1.26
C PHE A 1132 25.37 -19.74 -0.73
N LEU A 1133 24.21 -19.10 -0.56
CA LEU A 1133 22.96 -19.79 -0.17
C LEU A 1133 21.87 -19.65 -1.25
N ASN A 1134 21.20 -20.76 -1.57
CA ASN A 1134 19.92 -20.72 -2.26
C ASN A 1134 18.78 -20.58 -1.25
N VAL A 1135 18.43 -19.33 -0.91
CA VAL A 1135 17.35 -19.02 0.03
C VAL A 1135 15.99 -19.22 -0.64
N THR A 1136 15.19 -20.17 -0.12
CA THR A 1136 13.79 -20.39 -0.50
C THR A 1136 12.86 -19.40 0.22
N ALA A 1137 11.69 -19.12 -0.37
CA ALA A 1137 10.67 -18.29 0.27
C ALA A 1137 10.13 -18.87 1.60
N THR A 1138 10.33 -20.17 1.84
CA THR A 1138 9.91 -20.88 3.07
C THR A 1138 10.84 -20.66 4.26
N ILE A 1139 12.02 -20.07 4.09
CA ILE A 1139 13.11 -20.11 5.08
C ILE A 1139 12.71 -19.62 6.49
N GLY A 1140 11.83 -18.62 6.61
CA GLY A 1140 11.36 -18.14 7.91
C GLY A 1140 10.25 -18.99 8.56
N PHE A 1141 9.63 -19.90 7.81
CA PHE A 1141 8.76 -20.95 8.34
C PHE A 1141 9.58 -22.15 8.84
N ASP A 1142 10.60 -22.54 8.06
CA ASP A 1142 11.50 -23.65 8.37
C ASP A 1142 12.34 -23.34 9.64
N TYR A 1143 12.69 -22.07 9.85
CA TYR A 1143 13.49 -21.61 10.99
C TYR A 1143 12.80 -20.45 11.73
N PRO A 1144 11.69 -20.70 12.45
CA PRO A 1144 10.76 -19.66 12.90
C PRO A 1144 11.22 -18.99 14.21
N SER A 1145 12.35 -18.27 14.17
CA SER A 1145 12.77 -17.23 15.11
C SER A 1145 14.10 -16.63 14.66
N ILE A 1146 14.46 -15.43 15.16
CA ILE A 1146 15.76 -14.79 14.89
C ILE A 1146 16.91 -15.76 15.20
N SER A 1147 16.88 -16.42 16.35
CA SER A 1147 17.91 -17.39 16.77
C SER A 1147 17.96 -18.63 15.89
N LYS A 1148 16.82 -19.24 15.53
CA LYS A 1148 16.79 -20.44 14.67
C LYS A 1148 17.28 -20.13 13.26
N LEU A 1149 16.86 -19.00 12.69
CA LEU A 1149 17.27 -18.58 11.35
C LEU A 1149 18.76 -18.20 11.31
N ALA A 1150 19.27 -17.55 12.34
CA ALA A 1150 20.70 -17.28 12.48
C ALA A 1150 21.53 -18.58 12.56
N GLN A 1151 21.11 -19.55 13.38
CA GLN A 1151 21.74 -20.88 13.48
C GLN A 1151 21.67 -21.64 12.16
N TYR A 1152 20.56 -21.54 11.41
CA TYR A 1152 20.45 -22.15 10.09
C TYR A 1152 21.45 -21.55 9.10
N VAL A 1153 21.48 -20.22 8.97
CA VAL A 1153 22.42 -19.51 8.09
C VAL A 1153 23.87 -19.83 8.45
N GLU A 1154 24.21 -19.87 9.75
CA GLU A 1154 25.51 -20.32 10.23
C GLU A 1154 25.81 -21.77 9.81
N SER A 1155 24.83 -22.68 9.96
CA SER A 1155 24.98 -24.08 9.59
C SER A 1155 25.10 -24.29 8.07
N GLU A 1156 24.40 -23.54 7.24
CA GLU A 1156 24.47 -23.66 5.77
C GLU A 1156 25.77 -23.08 5.23
N LEU A 1157 26.26 -21.97 5.79
CA LEU A 1157 27.60 -21.45 5.52
C LEU A 1157 28.72 -22.42 5.97
N GLN A 1158 28.42 -23.38 6.86
CA GLN A 1158 29.28 -24.54 7.15
C GLN A 1158 29.01 -25.76 6.25
N LYS A 1159 27.76 -26.01 5.83
CA LYS A 1159 27.34 -27.18 5.02
C LYS A 1159 27.61 -27.07 3.53
N SER A 1160 27.94 -25.90 2.99
CA SER A 1160 28.50 -25.79 1.61
C SER A 1160 29.79 -26.61 1.40
N LEU A 1161 30.27 -27.35 2.40
CA LEU A 1161 31.36 -28.31 2.35
C LEU A 1161 30.96 -29.80 2.25
N LEU A 1162 29.68 -30.23 2.30
CA LEU A 1162 29.24 -31.63 2.04
C LEU A 1162 27.70 -31.78 1.88
N GLN A 1163 27.21 -32.67 1.00
CA GLN A 1163 25.78 -32.82 0.66
C GLN A 1163 25.30 -34.28 0.39
N ALA A 1164 23.97 -34.46 0.27
CA ALA A 1164 23.18 -35.67 -0.08
C ALA A 1164 22.81 -36.64 1.10
N GLN A 1165 21.64 -37.31 1.17
CA GLN A 1165 20.51 -37.48 0.21
C GLN A 1165 19.13 -37.80 0.88
N VAL A 1166 18.13 -38.26 0.10
CA VAL A 1166 16.65 -38.25 0.31
C VAL A 1166 16.04 -39.61 0.76
N LEU A 1167 14.79 -39.65 1.30
CA LEU A 1167 13.68 -40.69 1.24
C LEU A 1167 12.84 -40.71 2.55
N GLN A 1168 11.55 -41.11 2.67
CA GLN A 1168 10.38 -41.41 1.78
C GLN A 1168 9.05 -41.33 2.61
N SER A 1169 7.86 -41.50 2.00
CA SER A 1169 6.50 -41.50 2.64
C SER A 1169 5.84 -42.90 2.78
N LEU A 1170 4.85 -43.03 3.68
CA LEU A 1170 4.09 -44.26 4.06
C LEU A 1170 2.68 -43.87 4.65
N PRO A 1171 1.67 -44.76 4.84
CA PRO A 1171 0.48 -44.78 3.97
C PRO A 1171 -0.90 -44.63 4.69
N GLU A 1172 -1.98 -44.74 3.90
CA GLU A 1172 -3.41 -44.68 4.30
C GLU A 1172 -3.92 -45.93 5.02
N ASP A 1173 -5.10 -45.84 5.65
CA ASP A 1173 -5.94 -47.00 6.00
C ASP A 1173 -7.44 -46.71 5.85
N ALA A 1174 -8.26 -47.76 5.78
CA ALA A 1174 -9.55 -47.82 5.05
C ALA A 1174 -10.66 -46.79 5.41
N ASP A 1175 -11.37 -46.34 4.37
CA ASP A 1175 -12.29 -45.20 4.32
C ASP A 1175 -13.79 -45.62 4.22
N ASP A 1176 -14.68 -44.78 4.77
CA ASP A 1176 -16.14 -44.90 4.67
C ASP A 1176 -16.63 -44.14 3.42
N SER A 1177 -16.02 -44.50 2.28
CA SER A 1177 -15.87 -43.63 1.10
C SER A 1177 -17.18 -43.09 0.51
N ILE A 1178 -17.21 -41.78 0.28
CA ILE A 1178 -18.26 -41.13 -0.52
C ILE A 1178 -18.08 -41.53 -1.99
N ALA A 1179 -19.01 -42.34 -2.50
CA ALA A 1179 -19.01 -42.73 -3.91
C ALA A 1179 -19.28 -41.53 -4.83
N ILE A 1180 -18.32 -41.22 -5.72
CA ILE A 1180 -18.50 -40.23 -6.80
C ILE A 1180 -19.40 -40.87 -7.87
N ILE A 1181 -20.70 -40.59 -7.81
CA ILE A 1181 -21.72 -41.20 -8.70
C ILE A 1181 -21.63 -40.65 -10.13
N SER A 1182 -21.28 -39.37 -10.29
CA SER A 1182 -21.08 -38.71 -11.57
C SER A 1182 -20.23 -37.46 -11.37
N MET A 1183 -19.56 -37.01 -12.43
CA MET A 1183 -18.80 -35.77 -12.48
C MET A 1183 -19.07 -35.05 -13.80
N SER A 1184 -19.04 -33.73 -13.76
CA SER A 1184 -19.09 -32.85 -14.93
C SER A 1184 -18.19 -31.66 -14.66
N CYS A 1185 -17.46 -31.21 -15.66
CA CYS A 1185 -16.57 -30.06 -15.57
C CYS A 1185 -16.66 -29.23 -16.84
N SER A 1186 -16.55 -27.91 -16.71
CA SER A 1186 -16.32 -27.01 -17.83
C SER A 1186 -15.13 -26.14 -17.47
N LEU A 1187 -13.98 -26.47 -18.04
CA LEU A 1187 -12.67 -25.94 -17.69
C LEU A 1187 -12.02 -25.29 -18.93
N PRO A 1188 -11.02 -24.40 -18.75
CA PRO A 1188 -10.29 -23.82 -19.87
C PRO A 1188 -9.66 -24.91 -20.77
N GLY A 1189 -10.10 -24.97 -22.04
CA GLY A 1189 -9.67 -26.00 -23.00
C GLY A 1189 -10.39 -27.34 -22.92
N ALA A 1190 -11.27 -27.54 -21.93
CA ALA A 1190 -11.97 -28.80 -21.68
C ALA A 1190 -13.45 -28.56 -21.32
N PRO A 1191 -14.38 -28.53 -22.29
CA PRO A 1191 -15.79 -28.24 -22.05
C PRO A 1191 -16.55 -29.37 -21.32
N ASP A 1192 -15.98 -30.57 -21.26
CA ASP A 1192 -16.49 -31.76 -20.60
C ASP A 1192 -15.33 -32.62 -20.03
N VAL A 1193 -15.69 -33.72 -19.36
CA VAL A 1193 -14.74 -34.63 -18.68
C VAL A 1193 -13.80 -35.34 -19.67
N ALA A 1194 -14.30 -35.79 -20.82
CA ALA A 1194 -13.48 -36.51 -21.80
C ALA A 1194 -12.46 -35.58 -22.47
N ALA A 1195 -12.84 -34.32 -22.69
CA ALA A 1195 -11.91 -33.29 -23.13
C ALA A 1195 -10.87 -32.93 -22.04
N PHE A 1196 -11.24 -33.00 -20.76
CA PHE A 1196 -10.31 -32.80 -19.64
C PHE A 1196 -9.30 -33.95 -19.54
N GLU A 1197 -9.75 -35.20 -19.64
CA GLU A 1197 -8.88 -36.38 -19.73
C GLU A 1197 -7.92 -36.25 -20.92
N THR A 1198 -8.43 -35.92 -22.11
CA THR A 1198 -7.61 -35.71 -23.32
C THR A 1198 -6.55 -34.61 -23.12
N LEU A 1199 -6.91 -33.51 -22.47
CA LEU A 1199 -6.01 -32.40 -22.15
C LEU A 1199 -4.88 -32.83 -21.21
N LEU A 1200 -5.20 -33.62 -20.18
CA LEU A 1200 -4.21 -34.18 -19.25
C LEU A 1200 -3.31 -35.22 -19.91
N GLU A 1201 -3.87 -36.17 -20.66
CA GLU A 1201 -3.13 -37.23 -21.37
C GLU A 1201 -2.12 -36.68 -22.38
N GLN A 1202 -2.48 -35.58 -23.06
CA GLN A 1202 -1.62 -34.92 -24.03
C GLN A 1202 -0.65 -33.90 -23.41
N GLY A 1203 -0.70 -33.69 -22.08
CA GLY A 1203 0.12 -32.70 -21.39
C GLY A 1203 -0.15 -31.25 -21.82
N LEU A 1204 -1.37 -30.97 -22.27
CA LEU A 1204 -1.78 -29.65 -22.77
C LEU A 1204 -2.11 -28.71 -21.61
N SER A 1205 -1.89 -27.41 -21.82
CA SER A 1205 -2.26 -26.37 -20.86
C SER A 1205 -3.61 -25.74 -21.21
N GLY A 1206 -4.52 -25.66 -20.23
CA GLY A 1206 -5.72 -24.83 -20.31
C GLY A 1206 -5.45 -23.32 -20.17
N VAL A 1207 -4.23 -22.94 -19.77
CA VAL A 1207 -3.82 -21.53 -19.63
C VAL A 1207 -3.56 -20.92 -21.00
N LYS A 1208 -4.18 -19.77 -21.26
CA LYS A 1208 -4.01 -18.96 -22.47
C LYS A 1208 -3.77 -17.50 -22.10
N GLU A 1209 -3.32 -16.69 -23.06
CA GLU A 1209 -3.28 -15.23 -22.89
C GLU A 1209 -4.66 -14.69 -22.49
N ILE A 1210 -4.66 -13.66 -21.63
CA ILE A 1210 -5.89 -12.99 -21.21
C ILE A 1210 -6.55 -12.38 -22.46
N PRO A 1211 -7.80 -12.76 -22.80
CA PRO A 1211 -8.45 -12.29 -24.01
C PRO A 1211 -8.73 -10.78 -23.97
N LEU A 1212 -8.56 -10.09 -25.11
CA LEU A 1212 -8.80 -8.65 -25.24
C LEU A 1212 -10.24 -8.25 -24.85
N GLU A 1213 -11.21 -9.15 -25.07
CA GLU A 1213 -12.61 -8.98 -24.67
C GLU A 1213 -12.87 -9.07 -23.16
N ARG A 1214 -11.88 -9.52 -22.35
CA ARG A 1214 -11.92 -9.41 -20.89
C ARG A 1214 -11.27 -8.11 -20.45
N TRP A 1215 -10.00 -7.92 -20.79
CA TRP A 1215 -9.30 -6.64 -20.74
C TRP A 1215 -8.07 -6.68 -21.64
N ASP A 1216 -7.64 -5.51 -22.11
CA ASP A 1216 -6.40 -5.38 -22.84
C ASP A 1216 -5.22 -5.58 -21.88
N ASN A 1217 -4.68 -6.79 -21.84
CA ASN A 1217 -3.57 -7.14 -20.96
C ASN A 1217 -2.35 -6.24 -21.18
N LYS A 1218 -2.15 -5.64 -22.37
CA LYS A 1218 -1.03 -4.71 -22.63
C LYS A 1218 -1.14 -3.40 -21.84
N LYS A 1219 -2.30 -3.10 -21.25
CA LYS A 1219 -2.50 -1.97 -20.34
C LYS A 1219 -2.19 -2.28 -18.89
N TYR A 1220 -2.19 -3.56 -18.51
CA TYR A 1220 -2.06 -4.01 -17.12
C TYR A 1220 -0.83 -4.89 -16.88
N TYR A 1221 -0.29 -5.54 -17.91
CA TYR A 1221 0.93 -6.32 -17.84
C TYR A 1221 2.16 -5.42 -17.99
N ASP A 1222 3.10 -5.56 -17.05
CA ASP A 1222 4.46 -5.03 -17.13
C ASP A 1222 5.38 -6.12 -16.57
N PRO A 1223 6.44 -6.55 -17.28
CA PRO A 1223 7.34 -7.60 -16.79
C PRO A 1223 8.12 -7.19 -15.52
N ASN A 1224 8.02 -5.92 -15.09
CA ASN A 1224 8.47 -5.48 -13.78
C ASN A 1224 7.37 -5.73 -12.71
N PRO A 1225 7.58 -6.64 -11.73
CA PRO A 1225 6.61 -6.88 -10.65
C PRO A 1225 6.34 -5.64 -9.78
N ASP A 1226 7.25 -4.66 -9.78
CA ASP A 1226 7.15 -3.40 -9.02
C ASP A 1226 6.61 -2.23 -9.88
N ALA A 1227 5.88 -2.53 -10.96
CA ALA A 1227 5.17 -1.54 -11.76
C ALA A 1227 3.81 -1.19 -11.12
N PRO A 1228 3.58 0.05 -10.64
CA PRO A 1228 2.36 0.39 -9.90
C PRO A 1228 1.09 0.19 -10.73
N GLY A 1229 0.11 -0.51 -10.15
CA GLY A 1229 -1.15 -0.84 -10.83
C GLY A 1229 -0.99 -1.79 -12.02
N LYS A 1230 0.09 -2.58 -12.07
CA LYS A 1230 0.34 -3.61 -13.09
C LYS A 1230 0.44 -5.02 -12.47
N SER A 1231 0.14 -6.01 -13.27
CA SER A 1231 0.48 -7.43 -13.10
C SER A 1231 1.75 -7.76 -13.89
N TYR A 1232 2.44 -8.85 -13.54
CA TYR A 1232 3.66 -9.33 -14.21
C TYR A 1232 3.54 -10.78 -14.68
#